data_AF-A0A4R4SMT2-F1
#
_entry.id   AF-A0A4R4SMT2-F1
#
_cell.length_a   1.000
_cell.length_b   1.000
_cell.length_c   1.000
_cell.angle_alpha   90.00
_cell.angle_beta   90.00
_cell.angle_gamma   90.00
#
_symmetry.space_group_name_H-M   'P 1'
#
loop_
_entity.id
_entity.type
_entity.pdbx_description
1 polymer ?
#
loop_
_entity_poly.entity_id
_entity_poly.type
_entity_poly.pdbx_seq_one_letter_code
_entity_poly.pdbx_strand_id
1 'polypeptide(L)'
;MAFPADPLPVAVELEIDGAWVNIAAAGDVFGGERDQISITRGRRSEGGRVDPTRVGLSIRNSSSTTSGTYSPRNPLSPYYGKIGRNTQMRASVGTAHLGAGDGTATASTSHVAPSVTATGAGLLICGWMSDNPVNYTLPGSMTAGPAETDGTYSTLRTAYEAVTAGATGTRTATASTSQGYVAVSAVAHGTSVAVEETLSGVSSTLADVTLTTDAATEAGWWLVAVQGWVRGSDVAMPDAPYGDDGGWVLLGDSDSLTGDFSSITTYLRLRVWARRVNTAGAQTVIFAGSSEPGAADNQAALYVLSGVSDWLIRATVEVPEWPPRWDVTGTDVWVPIAGAGVLRRLGQGSSPLWSPIRRALTGAGASVQVGRSLLPVDYWSLEDVSGSTEAASALSGRRPARAQGTVSWAAVDTAGSQPIPDWSAGGSLSAPITGITETGDWGVGCRINISGTTSWTALAVAVSGGLYDELRLVLTSTTVAVDGVDESGTSTIVGPIVESVMDGDDHWIEVWERDAGGTLTWEVYLDGAVLVSGVDSGSPGRPTSVRVLSRTSGEAGLGHLAVWADPTVATWPLVLEGAVVGHAGESAGRRVERLCREEGVAIHIVGDPDASAAMGVQPTGTLLDLLRQCEDADGGVLYEPRETLGLAYRTAASRYNQAATLGLTYGATAEVAPPLEPSDDDRYTRNDVTVTRSGGSSARAEVDEGPLSVLEPPDGVGRYDTAATLNVHTDEQLPSQAWWRAHLGTWDEERYPTIRVNLAALHAAGKTALAEAAASLDCGDRLTIASTPVWLPPGPVDQHGEGYTETLAQYVWDLRLVCSPAGPWRVFVVGDQVLGRLDTAGSELALAAGEADTSLVVATDAGRRPWITDADRPQDFPFHAGFGGEMVQVTGISGPASPQIWTVVRSVNGITKEHPAGTRVRLAYVEAS
;
A
#
# COMPACT_ATOMS: atom_id res chain seq x y z
N MET A 1 -16.72 22.88 -39.21
CA MET A 1 -16.23 22.31 -37.94
C MET A 1 -15.56 23.45 -37.19
N ALA A 2 -16.12 23.85 -36.05
CA ALA A 2 -15.41 24.75 -35.15
C ALA A 2 -14.25 23.95 -34.55
N PHE A 3 -13.02 24.37 -34.86
CA PHE A 3 -11.80 23.93 -34.18
C PHE A 3 -11.98 24.18 -32.67
N PRO A 4 -11.43 23.35 -31.76
CA PRO A 4 -11.53 23.63 -30.32
C PRO A 4 -11.01 25.06 -30.05
N ALA A 5 -11.81 25.88 -29.36
CA ALA A 5 -11.52 27.30 -29.20
C ALA A 5 -10.33 27.57 -28.28
N ASP A 6 -10.07 26.66 -27.33
CA ASP A 6 -9.03 26.83 -26.31
C ASP A 6 -8.04 25.66 -26.27
N PRO A 7 -6.72 25.92 -26.26
CA PRO A 7 -5.70 24.89 -26.14
C PRO A 7 -5.66 24.26 -24.75
N LEU A 8 -5.45 22.94 -24.68
CA LEU A 8 -5.23 22.24 -23.40
C LEU A 8 -3.95 22.74 -22.72
N PRO A 9 -3.99 23.07 -21.41
CA PRO A 9 -2.83 23.50 -20.65
C PRO A 9 -1.95 22.29 -20.27
N VAL A 10 -1.25 21.74 -21.26
CA VAL A 10 -0.33 20.61 -21.07
C VAL A 10 1.01 21.12 -20.55
N ALA A 11 1.48 20.54 -19.45
CA ALA A 11 2.78 20.79 -18.87
C ALA A 11 3.64 19.51 -18.89
N VAL A 12 4.93 19.70 -19.15
CA VAL A 12 5.96 18.67 -18.96
C VAL A 12 7.05 19.31 -18.12
N GLU A 13 7.35 18.69 -17.00
CA GLU A 13 8.31 19.19 -16.03
C GLU A 13 9.43 18.18 -15.80
N LEU A 14 10.65 18.68 -15.64
CA LEU A 14 11.82 17.90 -15.22
C LEU A 14 12.24 18.36 -13.83
N GLU A 15 12.63 17.42 -12.97
CA GLU A 15 13.25 17.75 -11.70
C GLU A 15 14.74 18.06 -11.94
N ILE A 16 15.12 19.32 -11.79
CA ILE A 16 16.48 19.82 -12.04
C ILE A 16 16.95 20.53 -10.78
N ASP A 17 18.02 20.03 -10.16
CA ASP A 17 18.65 20.66 -8.99
C ASP A 17 17.67 20.82 -7.80
N GLY A 18 16.79 19.83 -7.60
CA GLY A 18 15.77 19.83 -6.54
C GLY A 18 14.53 20.67 -6.83
N ALA A 19 14.38 21.20 -8.04
CA ALA A 19 13.20 21.99 -8.43
C ALA A 19 12.55 21.48 -9.72
N TRP A 20 11.22 21.50 -9.77
CA TRP A 20 10.47 21.20 -10.99
C TRP A 20 10.55 22.36 -11.98
N VAL A 21 11.04 22.08 -13.19
CA VAL A 21 11.18 23.05 -14.28
C VAL A 21 10.26 22.66 -15.44
N ASN A 22 9.30 23.53 -15.77
CA ASN A 22 8.37 23.31 -16.88
C ASN A 22 9.02 23.60 -18.24
N ILE A 23 9.38 22.54 -18.96
CA ILE A 23 10.03 22.61 -20.28
C ILE A 23 9.01 22.81 -21.42
N ALA A 24 7.74 22.47 -21.20
CA ALA A 24 6.69 22.72 -22.17
C ALA A 24 6.41 24.23 -22.29
N ALA A 25 6.41 24.97 -21.18
CA ALA A 25 6.27 26.43 -21.15
C ALA A 25 7.43 27.15 -21.85
N ALA A 26 8.63 26.54 -21.89
CA ALA A 26 9.78 27.03 -22.65
C ALA A 26 9.67 26.76 -24.17
N GLY A 27 8.66 25.99 -24.60
CA GLY A 27 8.47 25.59 -26.00
C GLY A 27 9.40 24.46 -26.45
N ASP A 28 10.01 23.73 -25.52
CA ASP A 28 11.00 22.70 -25.80
C ASP A 28 10.37 21.34 -26.12
N VAL A 29 9.13 21.08 -25.70
CA VAL A 29 8.45 19.82 -26.05
C VAL A 29 7.86 19.94 -27.46
N PHE A 30 8.16 18.97 -28.34
CA PHE A 30 7.52 18.92 -29.65
C PHE A 30 6.02 18.62 -29.52
N GLY A 31 5.22 19.24 -30.38
CA GLY A 31 3.78 18.97 -30.50
C GLY A 31 3.34 18.81 -31.96
N GLY A 32 2.09 18.42 -32.15
CA GLY A 32 1.47 18.30 -33.49
C GLY A 32 1.79 16.98 -34.19
N GLU A 33 2.10 17.03 -35.50
CA GLU A 33 2.35 15.86 -36.33
C GLU A 33 3.73 15.20 -36.08
N ARG A 34 4.67 15.91 -35.44
CA ARG A 34 6.04 15.41 -35.26
C ARG A 34 6.17 14.44 -34.09
N ASP A 35 5.57 14.77 -32.94
CA ASP A 35 5.43 13.87 -31.80
C ASP A 35 4.30 14.38 -30.89
N GLN A 36 3.51 13.44 -30.36
CA GLN A 36 2.53 13.67 -29.30
C GLN A 36 3.03 13.00 -28.03
N ILE A 37 2.59 13.48 -26.87
CA ILE A 37 2.92 12.81 -25.61
C ILE A 37 2.08 11.53 -25.53
N SER A 38 2.74 10.38 -25.49
CA SER A 38 2.09 9.07 -25.36
C SER A 38 2.39 8.49 -23.99
N ILE A 39 1.35 8.13 -23.24
CA ILE A 39 1.45 7.52 -21.92
C ILE A 39 0.84 6.13 -21.99
N THR A 40 1.49 5.12 -21.41
CA THR A 40 0.93 3.78 -21.23
C THR A 40 1.06 3.40 -19.77
N ARG A 41 -0.03 2.93 -19.14
CA ARG A 41 -0.09 2.64 -17.70
C ARG A 41 -1.06 1.49 -17.39
N GLY A 42 -0.80 0.76 -16.31
CA GLY A 42 -1.63 -0.37 -15.89
C GLY A 42 -1.35 -1.66 -16.67
N ARG A 43 -2.30 -2.61 -16.64
CA ARG A 43 -2.20 -3.84 -17.42
C ARG A 43 -2.42 -3.52 -18.90
N ARG A 44 -1.58 -4.07 -19.77
CA ARG A 44 -1.85 -4.08 -21.21
C ARG A 44 -2.86 -5.18 -21.51
N SER A 45 -3.59 -5.02 -22.61
CA SER A 45 -4.34 -6.13 -23.18
C SER A 45 -3.39 -7.33 -23.23
N GLU A 46 -3.80 -8.47 -22.67
CA GLU A 46 -3.07 -9.74 -22.62
C GLU A 46 -2.14 -10.00 -21.42
N GLY A 47 -1.83 -8.99 -20.59
CA GLY A 47 -0.88 -9.14 -19.48
C GLY A 47 -1.55 -9.55 -18.16
N GLY A 48 -1.06 -10.63 -17.53
CA GLY A 48 -1.51 -11.02 -16.17
C GLY A 48 -1.01 -10.10 -15.05
N ARG A 49 -0.04 -9.22 -15.33
CA ARG A 49 0.55 -8.27 -14.39
C ARG A 49 0.65 -6.87 -15.00
N VAL A 50 0.71 -5.86 -14.14
CA VAL A 50 0.91 -4.47 -14.56
C VAL A 50 2.32 -4.27 -15.10
N ASP A 51 2.41 -3.61 -16.25
CA ASP A 51 3.68 -3.18 -16.83
C ASP A 51 4.16 -1.84 -16.24
N PRO A 52 5.47 -1.56 -16.26
CA PRO A 52 5.97 -0.22 -15.94
C PRO A 52 5.35 0.83 -16.85
N THR A 53 4.92 1.94 -16.25
CA THR A 53 4.42 3.15 -16.91
C THR A 53 5.47 3.66 -17.87
N ARG A 54 5.03 4.13 -19.04
CA ARG A 54 5.91 4.70 -20.05
C ARG A 54 5.37 6.03 -20.52
N VAL A 55 6.28 6.99 -20.71
CA VAL A 55 5.99 8.29 -21.33
C VAL A 55 6.91 8.47 -22.53
N GLY A 56 6.34 8.58 -23.72
CA GLY A 56 7.04 8.88 -24.96
C GLY A 56 6.80 10.33 -25.37
N LEU A 57 7.87 11.08 -25.64
CA LEU A 57 7.83 12.42 -26.24
C LEU A 57 9.19 12.78 -26.85
N SER A 58 9.28 13.86 -27.61
CA SER A 58 10.56 14.42 -28.05
C SER A 58 10.76 15.83 -27.50
N ILE A 59 12.00 16.11 -27.07
CA ILE A 59 12.44 17.42 -26.60
C ILE A 59 13.35 18.06 -27.65
N ARG A 60 13.08 19.32 -28.00
CA ARG A 60 13.94 20.16 -28.82
C ARG A 60 15.23 20.45 -28.05
N ASN A 61 16.35 20.17 -28.68
CA ASN A 61 17.69 20.34 -28.11
C ASN A 61 18.53 21.33 -28.92
N SER A 62 17.87 22.17 -29.72
CA SER A 62 18.41 23.34 -30.38
C SER A 62 17.55 24.58 -30.08
N SER A 63 18.21 25.70 -29.79
CA SER A 63 17.61 27.04 -29.76
C SER A 63 18.29 27.92 -30.80
N SER A 64 17.76 29.12 -31.04
CA SER A 64 18.37 30.10 -31.95
C SER A 64 19.75 30.59 -31.51
N THR A 65 20.15 30.33 -30.25
CA THR A 65 21.41 30.81 -29.66
C THR A 65 22.24 29.72 -28.95
N THR A 66 21.72 28.53 -28.70
CA THR A 66 22.40 27.44 -27.96
C THR A 66 21.88 26.08 -28.40
N SER A 67 22.76 25.11 -28.63
CA SER A 67 22.39 23.70 -28.87
C SER A 67 22.97 22.80 -27.79
N GLY A 68 22.26 21.73 -27.43
CA GLY A 68 22.72 20.75 -26.46
C GLY A 68 22.35 21.06 -25.00
N THR A 69 21.29 21.81 -24.75
CA THR A 69 20.72 22.06 -23.39
C THR A 69 20.36 20.74 -22.69
N TYR A 70 19.72 19.81 -23.39
CA TYR A 70 19.29 18.50 -22.87
C TYR A 70 20.30 17.39 -23.17
N SER A 71 21.59 17.73 -23.19
CA SER A 71 22.69 16.78 -23.37
C SER A 71 23.47 16.66 -22.06
N PRO A 72 23.22 15.64 -21.21
CA PRO A 72 23.80 15.54 -19.86
C PRO A 72 25.34 15.59 -19.80
N ARG A 73 26.00 15.15 -20.88
CA ARG A 73 27.46 15.12 -21.02
C ARG A 73 28.06 16.33 -21.74
N ASN A 74 27.24 17.33 -22.07
CA ASN A 74 27.71 18.56 -22.69
C ASN A 74 28.08 19.58 -21.60
N PRO A 75 29.36 19.92 -21.39
CA PRO A 75 29.76 20.89 -20.37
C PRO A 75 29.26 22.32 -20.62
N LEU A 76 28.77 22.62 -21.83
CA LEU A 76 28.14 23.89 -22.17
C LEU A 76 26.64 23.94 -21.85
N SER A 77 26.04 22.80 -21.46
CA SER A 77 24.65 22.78 -21.03
C SER A 77 24.50 23.47 -19.66
N PRO A 78 23.47 24.32 -19.46
CA PRO A 78 23.13 24.83 -18.12
C PRO A 78 22.72 23.72 -17.14
N TYR A 79 22.38 22.53 -17.67
CA TYR A 79 22.00 21.34 -16.90
C TYR A 79 23.13 20.32 -16.79
N TYR A 80 24.36 20.68 -17.17
CA TYR A 80 25.52 19.82 -17.00
C TYR A 80 25.71 19.43 -15.52
N GLY A 81 25.74 18.13 -15.23
CA GLY A 81 25.79 17.59 -13.87
C GLY A 81 24.48 17.67 -13.08
N LYS A 82 23.43 18.29 -13.63
CA LYS A 82 22.10 18.44 -12.99
C LYS A 82 21.05 17.47 -13.54
N ILE A 83 21.19 17.07 -14.80
CA ILE A 83 20.38 16.03 -15.43
C ILE A 83 21.23 14.79 -15.76
N GLY A 84 20.61 13.63 -15.85
CA GLY A 84 21.28 12.36 -16.10
C GLY A 84 20.31 11.18 -16.18
N ARG A 85 20.85 9.97 -16.07
CA ARG A 85 20.01 8.78 -15.99
C ARG A 85 19.13 8.88 -14.74
N ASN A 86 17.87 8.52 -14.89
CA ASN A 86 16.83 8.56 -13.87
C ASN A 86 16.43 9.97 -13.39
N THR A 87 16.73 11.03 -14.13
CA THR A 87 16.11 12.35 -13.86
C THR A 87 14.59 12.23 -13.90
N GLN A 88 13.91 12.70 -12.86
CA GLN A 88 12.45 12.64 -12.79
C GLN A 88 11.80 13.58 -13.81
N MET A 89 10.68 13.14 -14.35
CA MET A 89 9.85 13.85 -15.31
C MET A 89 8.39 13.61 -14.97
N ARG A 90 7.56 14.65 -15.05
CA ARG A 90 6.10 14.48 -14.97
C ARG A 90 5.39 15.19 -16.10
N ALA A 91 4.28 14.62 -16.54
CA ALA A 91 3.36 15.22 -17.50
C ALA A 91 2.02 15.48 -16.80
N SER A 92 1.47 16.68 -16.96
CA SER A 92 0.21 17.07 -16.35
C SER A 92 -0.64 17.93 -17.29
N VAL A 93 -1.93 18.03 -16.97
CA VAL A 93 -2.87 18.95 -17.59
C VAL A 93 -3.44 19.84 -16.48
N GLY A 94 -3.44 21.15 -16.65
CA GLY A 94 -4.01 22.10 -15.68
C GLY A 94 -2.96 22.94 -14.95
N THR A 95 -3.30 23.43 -13.75
CA THR A 95 -2.51 24.41 -13.00
C THR A 95 -1.90 23.80 -11.74
N ALA A 96 -0.58 23.67 -11.71
CA ALA A 96 0.11 23.10 -10.55
C ALA A 96 -0.10 23.90 -9.26
N HIS A 97 -0.36 23.18 -8.17
CA HIS A 97 -0.39 23.72 -6.81
C HIS A 97 1.00 23.65 -6.18
N LEU A 98 1.29 24.59 -5.28
CA LEU A 98 2.65 24.83 -4.81
C LEU A 98 2.68 24.91 -3.29
N GLY A 99 3.74 24.39 -2.67
CA GLY A 99 3.98 24.57 -1.26
C GLY A 99 5.46 24.63 -0.91
N ALA A 100 5.71 24.89 0.37
CA ALA A 100 7.02 24.93 0.98
C ALA A 100 6.89 24.57 2.45
N GLY A 101 7.94 24.00 3.03
CA GLY A 101 8.05 23.78 4.46
C GLY A 101 9.40 24.26 4.98
N ASP A 102 9.44 24.56 6.28
CA ASP A 102 10.67 24.92 7.00
C ASP A 102 10.48 24.59 8.49
N GLY A 103 11.56 24.62 9.26
CA GLY A 103 11.52 24.38 10.69
C GLY A 103 12.81 24.80 11.40
N THR A 104 12.71 25.01 12.70
CA THR A 104 13.87 25.31 13.54
C THR A 104 13.70 24.78 14.95
N ALA A 105 14.78 24.20 15.48
CA ALA A 105 14.86 23.78 16.87
C ALA A 105 15.19 24.97 17.81
N THR A 106 15.45 26.15 17.25
CA THR A 106 15.70 27.34 18.05
C THR A 106 14.39 27.83 18.64
N ALA A 107 14.28 27.73 19.97
CA ALA A 107 13.08 28.12 20.68
C ALA A 107 12.70 29.59 20.39
N SER A 108 11.46 29.82 19.97
CA SER A 108 10.91 31.12 19.65
C SER A 108 9.42 31.16 19.99
N THR A 109 8.86 32.33 20.27
CA THR A 109 7.39 32.51 20.27
C THR A 109 6.86 32.88 18.89
N SER A 110 7.74 33.26 17.95
CA SER A 110 7.39 33.61 16.57
C SER A 110 7.60 32.40 15.67
N HIS A 111 6.54 31.67 15.36
CA HIS A 111 6.59 30.50 14.47
C HIS A 111 6.25 30.96 13.05
N VAL A 112 7.20 30.83 12.12
CA VAL A 112 7.14 31.44 10.78
C VAL A 112 6.91 30.36 9.73
N ALA A 113 5.79 30.45 9.02
CA ALA A 113 5.53 29.66 7.82
C ALA A 113 6.19 30.32 6.59
N PRO A 114 6.84 29.54 5.71
CA PRO A 114 7.62 30.05 4.58
C PRO A 114 6.74 30.74 3.53
N SER A 115 7.36 31.57 2.68
CA SER A 115 6.68 32.15 1.51
C SER A 115 6.63 31.14 0.36
N VAL A 116 5.53 31.13 -0.38
CA VAL A 116 5.37 30.41 -1.66
C VAL A 116 5.28 31.43 -2.79
N THR A 117 5.77 31.10 -3.98
CA THR A 117 5.58 31.96 -5.17
C THR A 117 4.38 31.45 -5.96
N ALA A 118 3.22 32.06 -5.76
CA ALA A 118 2.00 31.66 -6.45
C ALA A 118 2.03 32.09 -7.93
N THR A 119 1.71 31.16 -8.83
CA THR A 119 1.62 31.40 -10.29
C THR A 119 0.32 32.11 -10.71
N GLY A 120 -0.68 32.12 -9.83
CA GLY A 120 -2.01 32.70 -10.04
C GLY A 120 -2.68 33.05 -8.71
N ALA A 121 -3.94 33.48 -8.77
CA ALA A 121 -4.77 33.60 -7.57
C ALA A 121 -5.02 32.22 -6.93
N GLY A 122 -5.26 32.20 -5.62
CA GLY A 122 -5.53 30.96 -4.90
C GLY A 122 -5.77 31.19 -3.41
N LEU A 123 -5.85 30.09 -2.68
CA LEU A 123 -5.96 30.04 -1.23
C LEU A 123 -4.62 29.60 -0.63
N LEU A 124 -3.97 30.48 0.13
CA LEU A 124 -2.82 30.14 0.95
C LEU A 124 -3.32 29.46 2.22
N ILE A 125 -2.81 28.27 2.51
CA ILE A 125 -3.00 27.53 3.75
C ILE A 125 -1.64 27.45 4.43
N CYS A 126 -1.57 27.85 5.70
CA CYS A 126 -0.37 27.69 6.53
C CYS A 126 -0.68 26.79 7.72
N GLY A 127 0.31 25.97 8.11
CA GLY A 127 0.29 25.16 9.33
C GLY A 127 1.52 25.44 10.16
N TRP A 128 1.35 25.46 11.48
CA TRP A 128 2.43 25.59 12.46
C TRP A 128 2.26 24.50 13.52
N MET A 129 3.36 23.83 13.85
CA MET A 129 3.38 22.82 14.89
C MET A 129 4.57 23.04 15.82
N SER A 130 4.29 23.01 17.12
CA SER A 130 5.29 23.13 18.18
C SER A 130 5.70 21.76 18.72
N ASP A 131 6.86 21.72 19.36
CA ASP A 131 7.43 20.55 20.06
C ASP A 131 6.86 20.30 21.47
N ASN A 132 5.82 21.04 21.83
CA ASN A 132 5.14 21.02 23.13
C ASN A 132 3.74 21.63 22.99
N PRO A 133 2.74 21.28 23.81
CA PRO A 133 1.45 21.95 23.75
C PRO A 133 1.55 23.46 24.05
N VAL A 134 1.02 24.28 23.15
CA VAL A 134 0.99 25.74 23.24
C VAL A 134 -0.30 26.28 22.65
N ASN A 135 -0.77 27.43 23.13
CA ASN A 135 -1.84 28.16 22.44
C ASN A 135 -1.25 29.01 21.31
N TYR A 136 -1.86 29.01 20.13
CA TYR A 136 -1.46 29.90 19.03
C TYR A 136 -2.37 31.12 18.89
N THR A 137 -1.74 32.27 18.69
CA THR A 137 -2.40 33.47 18.14
C THR A 137 -2.06 33.58 16.66
N LEU A 138 -3.08 33.50 15.80
CA LEU A 138 -2.92 33.55 14.35
C LEU A 138 -2.58 34.96 13.83
N PRO A 139 -1.93 35.08 12.65
CA PRO A 139 -1.77 36.36 11.97
C PRO A 139 -3.14 37.01 11.70
N GLY A 140 -3.27 38.32 11.96
CA GLY A 140 -4.55 39.02 11.81
C GLY A 140 -5.11 39.09 10.38
N SER A 141 -4.32 38.75 9.35
CA SER A 141 -4.79 38.65 7.95
C SER A 141 -5.47 37.31 7.64
N MET A 142 -5.22 36.29 8.44
CA MET A 142 -5.63 34.92 8.15
C MET A 142 -6.91 34.54 8.91
N THR A 143 -7.71 33.71 8.27
CA THR A 143 -8.88 33.06 8.89
C THR A 143 -8.45 31.74 9.50
N ALA A 144 -8.96 31.42 10.69
CA ALA A 144 -8.68 30.14 11.35
C ALA A 144 -9.16 28.97 10.50
N GLY A 145 -8.34 27.93 10.35
CA GLY A 145 -8.70 26.67 9.70
C GLY A 145 -9.46 25.72 10.62
N PRO A 146 -9.29 24.40 10.44
CA PRO A 146 -9.71 23.39 11.42
C PRO A 146 -9.39 23.76 12.87
N ALA A 147 -10.15 23.16 13.80
CA ALA A 147 -9.95 23.38 15.22
C ALA A 147 -8.50 23.05 15.62
N GLU A 148 -7.93 23.91 16.48
CA GLU A 148 -6.60 23.68 17.06
C GLU A 148 -6.57 22.29 17.69
N THR A 149 -5.51 21.54 17.37
CA THR A 149 -5.42 20.15 17.77
C THR A 149 -4.29 20.02 18.78
N ASP A 150 -4.68 19.86 20.05
CA ASP A 150 -3.75 19.69 21.17
C ASP A 150 -3.47 18.21 21.37
N GLY A 151 -2.24 17.82 21.07
CA GLY A 151 -1.70 16.52 21.42
C GLY A 151 -1.11 16.51 22.83
N THR A 152 -0.51 15.38 23.20
CA THR A 152 0.18 15.28 24.49
C THR A 152 1.55 15.98 24.45
N TYR A 153 2.17 16.03 23.28
CA TYR A 153 3.54 16.49 23.06
C TYR A 153 3.65 17.61 22.02
N SER A 154 2.54 18.06 21.44
CA SER A 154 2.53 19.05 20.37
C SER A 154 1.19 19.75 20.26
N THR A 155 1.17 20.95 19.67
CA THR A 155 -0.06 21.57 19.18
C THR A 155 0.08 21.87 17.69
N LEU A 156 -0.90 21.45 16.88
CA LEU A 156 -1.04 21.83 15.49
C LEU A 156 -2.10 22.94 15.35
N ARG A 157 -1.73 24.02 14.67
CA ARG A 157 -2.66 25.07 14.27
C ARG A 157 -2.51 25.39 12.80
N THR A 158 -3.64 25.57 12.11
CA THR A 158 -3.66 25.95 10.70
C THR A 158 -4.56 27.16 10.46
N ALA A 159 -4.29 27.88 9.38
CA ALA A 159 -5.05 29.06 8.96
C ALA A 159 -4.95 29.25 7.45
N TYR A 160 -5.86 30.04 6.89
CA TYR A 160 -5.90 30.30 5.45
C TYR A 160 -6.23 31.74 5.10
N GLU A 161 -5.85 32.17 3.89
CA GLU A 161 -6.21 33.46 3.32
C GLU A 161 -6.15 33.43 1.79
N ALA A 162 -6.93 34.29 1.12
CA ALA A 162 -6.86 34.44 -0.33
C ALA A 162 -5.59 35.24 -0.73
N VAL A 163 -4.93 34.79 -1.79
CA VAL A 163 -3.71 35.42 -2.33
C VAL A 163 -3.81 35.63 -3.84
N THR A 164 -3.01 36.57 -4.34
CA THR A 164 -2.83 36.80 -5.79
C THR A 164 -1.50 36.23 -6.28
N ALA A 165 -1.27 36.25 -7.59
CA ALA A 165 0.00 35.83 -8.17
C ALA A 165 1.18 36.64 -7.58
N GLY A 166 2.31 35.96 -7.34
CA GLY A 166 3.51 36.51 -6.75
C GLY A 166 3.92 35.81 -5.45
N ALA A 167 4.94 36.35 -4.79
CA ALA A 167 5.36 35.87 -3.47
C ALA A 167 4.27 36.16 -2.44
N THR A 168 3.81 35.12 -1.74
CA THR A 168 2.81 35.27 -0.67
C THR A 168 3.36 36.03 0.53
N GLY A 169 4.68 36.04 0.72
CA GLY A 169 5.32 36.44 1.96
C GLY A 169 5.16 35.37 3.05
N THR A 170 5.94 35.48 4.12
CA THR A 170 5.87 34.59 5.27
C THR A 170 4.65 34.90 6.15
N ARG A 171 4.18 33.92 6.92
CA ARG A 171 3.08 34.11 7.90
C ARG A 171 3.55 33.68 9.28
N THR A 172 3.35 34.51 10.30
CA THR A 172 3.89 34.27 11.64
C THR A 172 2.77 34.10 12.66
N ALA A 173 2.58 32.88 13.16
CA ALA A 173 1.74 32.62 14.33
C ALA A 173 2.57 32.84 15.60
N THR A 174 1.92 33.36 16.65
CA THR A 174 2.55 33.59 17.95
C THR A 174 2.19 32.48 18.92
N ALA A 175 3.16 31.68 19.35
CA ALA A 175 3.00 30.67 20.39
C ALA A 175 3.00 31.31 21.78
N SER A 176 2.17 30.78 22.68
CA SER A 176 2.06 31.25 24.07
C SER A 176 3.36 31.11 24.90
N THR A 177 4.26 30.22 24.49
CA THR A 177 5.59 30.03 25.08
C THR A 177 6.63 29.80 23.98
N SER A 178 7.91 29.97 24.32
CA SER A 178 9.01 29.83 23.36
C SER A 178 9.32 28.35 23.11
N GLN A 179 9.18 27.89 21.87
CA GLN A 179 9.33 26.48 21.49
C GLN A 179 10.05 26.32 20.15
N GLY A 180 10.63 25.14 19.91
CA GLY A 180 10.99 24.72 18.56
C GLY A 180 9.73 24.46 17.74
N TYR A 181 9.83 24.62 16.42
CA TYR A 181 8.66 24.48 15.55
C TYR A 181 9.01 24.04 14.14
N VAL A 182 8.00 23.47 13.48
CA VAL A 182 7.96 23.26 12.04
C VAL A 182 6.73 23.96 11.47
N ALA A 183 6.83 24.40 10.22
CA ALA A 183 5.74 25.09 9.54
C ALA A 183 5.72 24.76 8.05
N VAL A 184 4.52 24.83 7.47
CA VAL A 184 4.30 24.66 6.03
C VAL A 184 3.38 25.75 5.49
N SER A 185 3.54 26.04 4.21
CA SER A 185 2.65 26.90 3.42
C SER A 185 2.32 26.19 2.12
N ALA A 186 1.04 26.18 1.73
CA ALA A 186 0.59 25.65 0.43
C ALA A 186 -0.43 26.60 -0.20
N VAL A 187 -0.38 26.73 -1.53
CA VAL A 187 -1.33 27.51 -2.32
C VAL A 187 -2.12 26.56 -3.22
N ALA A 188 -3.41 26.44 -2.93
CA ALA A 188 -4.39 25.82 -3.83
C ALA A 188 -4.87 26.91 -4.82
N HIS A 189 -4.49 26.79 -6.08
CA HIS A 189 -4.80 27.80 -7.10
C HIS A 189 -6.25 27.74 -7.53
N GLY A 190 -6.85 28.90 -7.76
CA GLY A 190 -8.24 29.05 -8.19
C GLY A 190 -8.67 30.50 -8.08
N THR A 191 -9.58 30.95 -8.94
CA THR A 191 -10.02 32.35 -8.95
C THR A 191 -11.00 32.69 -7.84
N SER A 192 -11.67 31.69 -7.26
CA SER A 192 -12.69 31.86 -6.21
C SER A 192 -12.74 30.62 -5.32
N VAL A 193 -11.59 30.26 -4.75
CA VAL A 193 -11.49 29.09 -3.86
C VAL A 193 -12.30 29.34 -2.59
N ALA A 194 -13.23 28.45 -2.26
CA ALA A 194 -14.01 28.47 -1.02
C ALA A 194 -13.63 27.29 -0.12
N VAL A 195 -13.70 27.50 1.19
CA VAL A 195 -13.55 26.43 2.19
C VAL A 195 -14.95 25.97 2.56
N GLU A 196 -15.30 24.76 2.15
CA GLU A 196 -16.63 24.17 2.35
C GLU A 196 -16.73 23.49 3.73
N GLU A 197 -15.65 22.84 4.13
CA GLU A 197 -15.57 22.10 5.39
C GLU A 197 -14.13 22.09 5.92
N THR A 198 -14.00 22.04 7.25
CA THR A 198 -12.73 21.84 7.95
C THR A 198 -12.88 20.77 9.02
N LEU A 199 -11.92 19.85 9.08
CA LEU A 199 -11.91 18.73 10.03
C LEU A 199 -10.52 18.63 10.69
N SER A 200 -10.47 18.19 11.94
CA SER A 200 -9.21 17.89 12.62
C SER A 200 -9.34 16.72 13.58
N GLY A 201 -8.20 16.11 13.92
CA GLY A 201 -8.11 15.01 14.86
C GLY A 201 -6.67 14.76 15.30
N VAL A 202 -6.49 14.07 16.43
CA VAL A 202 -5.18 13.73 16.97
C VAL A 202 -5.18 12.33 17.56
N SER A 203 -4.06 11.64 17.42
CA SER A 203 -3.75 10.43 18.16
C SER A 203 -2.47 10.63 18.97
N SER A 204 -2.55 10.47 20.29
CA SER A 204 -1.41 10.59 21.22
C SER A 204 -0.56 9.33 21.33
N THR A 205 -0.78 8.36 20.43
CA THR A 205 -0.03 7.10 20.36
C THR A 205 0.58 6.89 18.98
N LEU A 206 0.56 7.92 18.12
CA LEU A 206 0.85 7.84 16.69
C LEU A 206 -0.06 6.91 15.89
N ALA A 207 -1.17 6.40 16.44
CA ALA A 207 -2.13 5.60 15.67
C ALA A 207 -2.80 6.40 14.54
N ASP A 208 -3.47 5.70 13.63
CA ASP A 208 -4.23 6.29 12.52
C ASP A 208 -5.26 7.31 13.03
N VAL A 209 -5.38 8.43 12.32
CA VAL A 209 -6.47 9.40 12.52
C VAL A 209 -7.39 9.37 11.31
N THR A 210 -8.62 8.93 11.50
CA THR A 210 -9.62 8.83 10.44
C THR A 210 -10.59 10.00 10.49
N LEU A 211 -10.69 10.75 9.39
CA LEU A 211 -11.64 11.84 9.19
C LEU A 211 -12.58 11.47 8.03
N THR A 212 -13.85 11.88 8.10
CA THR A 212 -14.82 11.65 7.01
C THR A 212 -15.53 12.96 6.69
N THR A 213 -15.51 13.35 5.42
CA THR A 213 -16.14 14.59 4.95
C THR A 213 -17.66 14.47 4.85
N ASP A 214 -18.33 15.60 4.72
CA ASP A 214 -19.78 15.64 4.54
C ASP A 214 -20.23 14.92 3.25
N ALA A 215 -21.42 14.32 3.29
CA ALA A 215 -22.02 13.62 2.16
C ALA A 215 -22.28 14.53 0.93
N ALA A 216 -22.29 15.85 1.12
CA ALA A 216 -22.40 16.85 0.07
C ALA A 216 -21.08 17.15 -0.66
N THR A 217 -19.97 16.52 -0.30
CA THR A 217 -18.69 16.68 -1.02
C THR A 217 -18.86 16.30 -2.49
N GLU A 218 -18.53 17.21 -3.42
CA GLU A 218 -18.76 16.99 -4.86
C GLU A 218 -17.48 16.55 -5.58
N ALA A 219 -17.66 15.82 -6.69
CA ALA A 219 -16.57 15.52 -7.62
C ALA A 219 -15.97 16.82 -8.19
N GLY A 220 -14.65 16.90 -8.26
CA GLY A 220 -13.92 18.10 -8.69
C GLY A 220 -13.58 19.09 -7.58
N TRP A 221 -14.12 18.89 -6.38
CA TRP A 221 -13.59 19.56 -5.19
C TRP A 221 -12.20 19.01 -4.84
N TRP A 222 -11.49 19.71 -3.96
CA TRP A 222 -10.13 19.39 -3.56
C TRP A 222 -10.03 19.22 -2.05
N LEU A 223 -9.28 18.21 -1.63
CA LEU A 223 -8.91 17.99 -0.25
C LEU A 223 -7.48 18.46 -0.04
N VAL A 224 -7.23 19.23 1.02
CA VAL A 224 -5.88 19.60 1.46
C VAL A 224 -5.67 19.06 2.87
N ALA A 225 -4.74 18.12 3.00
CA ALA A 225 -4.41 17.44 4.25
C ALA A 225 -3.10 18.02 4.80
N VAL A 226 -3.10 18.46 6.05
CA VAL A 226 -1.92 18.87 6.81
C VAL A 226 -1.75 17.88 7.95
N GLN A 227 -0.67 17.10 7.92
CA GLN A 227 -0.37 16.12 8.96
C GLN A 227 0.87 16.55 9.73
N GLY A 228 0.75 16.62 11.04
CA GLY A 228 1.83 16.84 11.97
C GLY A 228 2.28 15.55 12.62
N TRP A 229 3.59 15.39 12.75
CA TRP A 229 4.21 14.20 13.31
C TRP A 229 5.21 14.59 14.40
N VAL A 230 4.93 14.19 15.64
CA VAL A 230 5.82 14.38 16.79
C VAL A 230 6.12 13.03 17.44
N ARG A 231 7.40 12.72 17.64
CA ARG A 231 7.83 11.44 18.19
C ARG A 231 9.13 11.54 18.99
N GLY A 232 9.29 10.68 19.99
CA GLY A 232 10.55 10.46 20.73
C GLY A 232 11.39 9.29 20.20
N SER A 233 10.86 8.52 19.26
CA SER A 233 11.57 7.48 18.50
C SER A 233 11.83 7.97 17.09
N ASP A 234 12.38 7.13 16.22
CA ASP A 234 12.77 7.53 14.87
C ASP A 234 11.80 7.08 13.77
N VAL A 235 10.63 6.61 14.16
CA VAL A 235 9.59 6.15 13.24
C VAL A 235 9.31 7.16 12.15
N ALA A 236 9.60 6.78 10.91
CA ALA A 236 9.34 7.63 9.76
C ALA A 236 7.85 7.97 9.72
N MET A 237 7.56 9.26 9.56
CA MET A 237 6.22 9.70 9.22
C MET A 237 5.77 8.93 7.97
N PRO A 238 4.60 8.27 7.98
CA PRO A 238 4.03 7.65 6.81
C PRO A 238 3.96 8.62 5.62
N ASP A 239 3.78 8.06 4.42
CA ASP A 239 3.75 8.85 3.20
C ASP A 239 2.40 9.58 3.06
N ALA A 240 1.71 9.46 1.92
CA ALA A 240 0.42 10.09 1.73
C ALA A 240 -0.68 9.53 2.66
N PRO A 241 -1.69 10.34 3.05
CA PRO A 241 -2.94 9.81 3.57
C PRO A 241 -3.58 8.79 2.63
N TYR A 242 -4.36 7.85 3.16
CA TYR A 242 -5.11 6.86 2.36
C TYR A 242 -6.62 6.93 2.65
N GLY A 243 -7.41 6.03 2.06
CA GLY A 243 -8.87 5.99 2.22
C GLY A 243 -9.60 5.95 0.88
N ASP A 244 -10.72 6.67 0.79
CA ASP A 244 -11.47 6.82 -0.45
C ASP A 244 -10.69 7.66 -1.44
N ASP A 245 -10.69 7.24 -2.70
CA ASP A 245 -9.87 7.77 -3.78
C ASP A 245 -8.34 7.79 -3.47
N GLY A 246 -7.52 7.67 -4.51
CA GLY A 246 -6.06 7.82 -4.38
C GLY A 246 -5.53 9.18 -4.83
N GLY A 247 -4.22 9.24 -5.07
CA GLY A 247 -3.63 10.35 -5.84
C GLY A 247 -3.32 11.61 -5.03
N TRP A 248 -2.85 11.46 -3.79
CA TRP A 248 -2.32 12.58 -3.03
C TRP A 248 -0.98 13.07 -3.58
N VAL A 249 -0.88 14.38 -3.77
CA VAL A 249 0.34 15.08 -4.20
C VAL A 249 0.92 15.81 -3.00
N LEU A 250 2.20 15.57 -2.67
CA LEU A 250 2.91 16.35 -1.66
C LEU A 250 3.13 17.78 -2.18
N LEU A 251 2.58 18.77 -1.48
CA LEU A 251 2.77 20.19 -1.82
C LEU A 251 3.94 20.79 -1.04
N GLY A 252 4.16 20.36 0.20
CA GLY A 252 5.21 20.90 1.07
C GLY A 252 5.56 19.97 2.22
N ASP A 253 6.83 20.00 2.60
CA ASP A 253 7.42 19.19 3.66
C ASP A 253 8.38 20.08 4.45
N SER A 254 8.24 20.11 5.78
CA SER A 254 9.16 20.86 6.65
C SER A 254 10.54 20.23 6.78
N ASP A 255 10.72 19.05 6.19
CA ASP A 255 11.75 18.08 6.54
C ASP A 255 11.67 17.66 8.02
N SER A 256 12.40 16.60 8.36
CA SER A 256 12.48 16.13 9.74
C SER A 256 13.41 17.04 10.53
N LEU A 257 12.86 17.77 11.49
CA LEU A 257 13.64 18.53 12.46
C LEU A 257 13.96 17.64 13.65
N THR A 258 15.23 17.59 14.05
CA THR A 258 15.69 16.86 15.24
C THR A 258 16.25 17.85 16.26
N GLY A 259 15.89 17.69 17.53
CA GLY A 259 16.44 18.49 18.62
C GLY A 259 16.22 17.85 19.98
N ASP A 260 16.96 18.29 20.99
CA ASP A 260 16.75 17.87 22.37
C ASP A 260 15.69 18.77 23.00
N PHE A 261 14.47 18.23 23.13
CA PHE A 261 13.33 18.95 23.64
C PHE A 261 12.86 18.29 24.93
N SER A 262 12.78 19.05 26.03
CA SER A 262 12.33 18.51 27.32
C SER A 262 13.08 17.27 27.82
N SER A 263 14.39 17.16 27.53
CA SER A 263 15.31 16.05 27.89
C SER A 263 15.17 14.73 27.10
N ILE A 264 14.40 14.73 26.02
CA ILE A 264 14.34 13.63 25.04
C ILE A 264 14.63 14.21 23.65
N THR A 265 15.30 13.46 22.78
CA THR A 265 15.42 13.85 21.37
C THR A 265 14.05 13.70 20.71
N THR A 266 13.42 14.81 20.30
CA THR A 266 12.11 14.79 19.62
C THR A 266 12.30 15.09 18.14
N TYR A 267 11.55 14.36 17.32
CA TYR A 267 11.46 14.59 15.89
C TYR A 267 10.14 15.27 15.57
N LEU A 268 10.23 16.39 14.85
CA LEU A 268 9.08 17.13 14.34
C LEU A 268 9.08 17.10 12.83
N ARG A 269 7.92 16.84 12.24
CA ARG A 269 7.70 17.00 10.81
C ARG A 269 6.28 17.43 10.54
N LEU A 270 6.11 18.32 9.57
CA LEU A 270 4.82 18.76 9.09
C LEU A 270 4.81 18.62 7.57
N ARG A 271 3.79 17.96 7.05
CA ARG A 271 3.60 17.76 5.61
C ARG A 271 2.22 18.23 5.21
N VAL A 272 2.14 18.76 3.99
CA VAL A 272 0.88 19.16 3.36
C VAL A 272 0.73 18.47 2.02
N TRP A 273 -0.38 17.76 1.84
CA TRP A 273 -0.76 17.10 0.60
C TRP A 273 -2.07 17.67 0.08
N ALA A 274 -2.29 17.50 -1.22
CA ALA A 274 -3.58 17.78 -1.83
C ALA A 274 -3.99 16.66 -2.77
N ARG A 275 -5.30 16.40 -2.84
CA ARG A 275 -5.89 15.53 -3.87
C ARG A 275 -7.20 16.11 -4.38
N ARG A 276 -7.57 15.71 -5.59
CA ARG A 276 -8.90 15.94 -6.15
C ARG A 276 -9.88 14.88 -5.66
N VAL A 277 -11.15 15.25 -5.50
CA VAL A 277 -12.27 14.33 -5.27
C VAL A 277 -12.75 13.81 -6.62
N ASN A 278 -12.74 12.50 -6.82
CA ASN A 278 -13.14 11.90 -8.10
C ASN A 278 -14.61 11.53 -8.12
N THR A 279 -15.12 11.04 -6.99
CA THR A 279 -16.52 10.60 -6.85
C THR A 279 -17.21 11.46 -5.79
N ALA A 280 -18.40 11.98 -6.12
CA ALA A 280 -19.20 12.74 -5.16
C ALA A 280 -19.68 11.86 -4.00
N GLY A 281 -19.86 12.45 -2.83
CA GLY A 281 -20.22 11.78 -1.59
C GLY A 281 -19.14 11.94 -0.51
N ALA A 282 -19.48 11.51 0.71
CA ALA A 282 -18.56 11.54 1.85
C ALA A 282 -17.25 10.82 1.51
N GLN A 283 -16.13 11.44 1.90
CA GLN A 283 -14.78 10.92 1.64
C GLN A 283 -14.14 10.55 2.97
N THR A 284 -13.77 9.28 3.14
CA THR A 284 -12.93 8.85 4.26
C THR A 284 -11.46 9.12 3.95
N VAL A 285 -10.78 9.87 4.83
CA VAL A 285 -9.35 10.19 4.76
C VAL A 285 -8.68 9.70 6.05
N ILE A 286 -7.69 8.82 5.88
CA ILE A 286 -6.95 8.20 6.98
C ILE A 286 -5.53 8.76 6.96
N PHE A 287 -5.21 9.53 7.99
CA PHE A 287 -3.87 10.05 8.26
C PHE A 287 -3.08 8.94 8.92
N ALA A 288 -2.32 8.22 8.09
CA ALA A 288 -1.58 7.03 8.46
C ALA A 288 -0.70 7.26 9.69
N GLY A 289 -0.71 6.28 10.58
CA GLY A 289 -0.01 6.24 11.84
C GLY A 289 0.64 4.87 12.07
N SER A 290 1.50 4.78 13.08
CA SER A 290 2.02 3.51 13.58
C SER A 290 2.12 3.60 15.09
N SER A 291 1.26 2.84 15.78
CA SER A 291 1.15 2.89 17.22
C SER A 291 2.49 2.63 17.92
N GLU A 292 2.92 3.55 18.78
CA GLU A 292 4.19 3.47 19.49
C GLU A 292 4.03 3.80 20.98
N PRO A 293 4.85 3.21 21.87
CA PRO A 293 4.94 3.65 23.25
C PRO A 293 5.91 4.83 23.41
N GLY A 294 5.50 5.88 24.11
CA GLY A 294 6.35 7.03 24.47
C GLY A 294 5.81 8.37 23.98
N ALA A 295 6.70 9.37 23.83
CA ALA A 295 6.33 10.68 23.33
C ALA A 295 5.91 10.61 21.85
N ALA A 296 4.63 10.84 21.57
CA ALA A 296 4.00 10.49 20.30
C ALA A 296 2.74 11.33 20.05
N ASP A 297 2.64 12.04 18.93
CA ASP A 297 1.40 12.63 18.42
C ASP A 297 1.33 12.54 16.88
N ASN A 298 0.23 12.00 16.36
CA ASN A 298 -0.18 12.09 14.96
C ASN A 298 -1.31 13.11 14.87
N GLN A 299 -1.02 14.29 14.34
CA GLN A 299 -1.93 15.43 14.22
C GLN A 299 -2.49 15.49 12.81
N ALA A 300 -3.80 15.71 12.66
CA ALA A 300 -4.46 15.79 11.37
C ALA A 300 -5.32 17.05 11.26
N ALA A 301 -5.18 17.77 10.15
CA ALA A 301 -6.05 18.86 9.74
C ALA A 301 -6.40 18.70 8.26
N LEU A 302 -7.69 18.77 7.94
CA LEU A 302 -8.22 18.55 6.59
C LEU A 302 -9.10 19.73 6.17
N TYR A 303 -8.89 20.20 4.95
CA TYR A 303 -9.71 21.21 4.29
C TYR A 303 -10.43 20.60 3.10
N VAL A 304 -11.71 20.89 2.96
CA VAL A 304 -12.51 20.60 1.76
C VAL A 304 -12.72 21.91 1.00
N LEU A 305 -12.25 21.96 -0.24
CA LEU A 305 -12.18 23.17 -1.05
C LEU A 305 -12.96 23.04 -2.35
N SER A 306 -13.78 24.04 -2.67
CA SER A 306 -14.39 24.19 -4.01
C SER A 306 -13.73 25.34 -4.78
N GLY A 307 -13.93 25.40 -6.09
CA GLY A 307 -13.40 26.49 -6.94
C GLY A 307 -11.87 26.47 -7.15
N VAL A 308 -11.23 25.34 -6.84
CA VAL A 308 -9.81 25.08 -7.11
C VAL A 308 -9.64 24.69 -8.58
N SER A 309 -8.62 25.24 -9.23
CA SER A 309 -8.25 24.90 -10.60
C SER A 309 -7.72 23.47 -10.67
N ASP A 310 -8.17 22.71 -11.66
CA ASP A 310 -7.68 21.34 -11.82
C ASP A 310 -6.18 21.26 -12.07
N TRP A 311 -5.56 20.26 -11.44
CA TRP A 311 -4.19 19.82 -11.66
C TRP A 311 -4.16 18.30 -11.82
N LEU A 312 -4.21 17.86 -13.07
CA LEU A 312 -4.30 16.45 -13.42
C LEU A 312 -2.93 15.95 -13.85
N ILE A 313 -2.14 15.46 -12.90
CA ILE A 313 -0.91 14.75 -13.22
C ILE A 313 -1.30 13.44 -13.93
N ARG A 314 -0.69 13.19 -15.10
CA ARG A 314 -1.02 12.04 -15.97
C ARG A 314 0.00 10.93 -15.87
N ALA A 315 1.25 11.27 -15.57
CA ALA A 315 2.32 10.33 -15.25
C ALA A 315 3.51 11.05 -14.59
N THR A 316 4.13 10.40 -13.61
CA THR A 316 5.43 10.73 -13.05
C THR A 316 6.37 9.55 -13.29
N VAL A 317 7.48 9.81 -13.99
CA VAL A 317 8.42 8.79 -14.47
C VAL A 317 9.85 9.28 -14.37
N GLU A 318 10.79 8.41 -14.70
CA GLU A 318 12.21 8.73 -14.79
C GLU A 318 12.70 8.64 -16.24
N VAL A 319 13.65 9.48 -16.62
CA VAL A 319 14.31 9.42 -17.94
C VAL A 319 15.53 8.50 -17.88
N PRO A 320 15.48 7.27 -18.41
CA PRO A 320 16.58 6.31 -18.32
C PRO A 320 17.75 6.65 -19.25
N GLU A 321 17.48 7.31 -20.37
CA GLU A 321 18.45 7.61 -21.41
C GLU A 321 18.14 8.95 -22.09
N TRP A 322 19.18 9.68 -22.49
CA TRP A 322 19.12 10.97 -23.19
C TRP A 322 19.87 10.87 -24.54
N PRO A 323 19.29 10.24 -25.58
CA PRO A 323 19.99 10.01 -26.85
C PRO A 323 19.85 11.22 -27.80
N PRO A 324 20.88 12.06 -27.99
CA PRO A 324 20.78 13.18 -28.93
C PRO A 324 20.65 12.69 -30.38
N ARG A 325 19.78 13.35 -31.14
CA ARG A 325 19.53 13.16 -32.57
C ARG A 325 19.66 14.50 -33.28
N TRP A 326 20.08 14.50 -34.53
CA TRP A 326 20.20 15.71 -35.33
C TRP A 326 19.98 15.42 -36.80
N ASP A 327 19.50 16.43 -37.52
CA ASP A 327 19.49 16.44 -38.97
C ASP A 327 20.91 16.68 -39.52
N VAL A 328 21.14 16.38 -40.80
CA VAL A 328 22.49 16.53 -41.41
C VAL A 328 23.01 17.98 -41.38
N THR A 329 22.14 18.98 -41.27
CA THR A 329 22.55 20.39 -41.19
C THR A 329 22.93 20.82 -39.76
N GLY A 330 22.53 20.05 -38.74
CA GLY A 330 22.72 20.39 -37.33
C GLY A 330 21.83 21.54 -36.84
N THR A 331 20.84 21.96 -37.64
CA THR A 331 19.90 23.03 -37.28
C THR A 331 18.76 22.48 -36.42
N ASP A 332 18.37 21.23 -36.67
CA ASP A 332 17.32 20.54 -35.96
C ASP A 332 17.93 19.42 -35.11
N VAL A 333 18.04 19.68 -33.81
CA VAL A 333 18.62 18.77 -32.82
C VAL A 333 17.55 18.45 -31.79
N TRP A 334 17.36 17.18 -31.47
CA TRP A 334 16.33 16.73 -30.53
C TRP A 334 16.78 15.55 -29.69
N VAL A 335 16.04 15.28 -28.63
CA VAL A 335 16.20 14.09 -27.77
C VAL A 335 14.85 13.39 -27.68
N PRO A 336 14.67 12.20 -28.29
CA PRO A 336 13.51 11.36 -28.02
C PRO A 336 13.64 10.80 -26.60
N ILE A 337 12.60 10.99 -25.81
CA ILE A 337 12.49 10.56 -24.42
C ILE A 337 11.55 9.36 -24.35
N ALA A 338 12.05 8.31 -23.71
CA ALA A 338 11.26 7.17 -23.28
C ALA A 338 11.32 7.07 -21.75
N GLY A 339 10.52 7.90 -21.09
CA GLY A 339 10.37 7.87 -19.63
C GLY A 339 9.78 6.54 -19.18
N ALA A 340 10.21 6.07 -18.01
CA ALA A 340 9.74 4.82 -17.42
C ALA A 340 9.53 4.96 -15.91
N GLY A 341 8.46 4.37 -15.37
CA GLY A 341 8.18 4.35 -13.95
C GLY A 341 9.14 3.48 -13.13
N VAL A 342 8.98 3.54 -11.80
CA VAL A 342 9.86 2.90 -10.80
C VAL A 342 9.93 1.37 -10.90
N LEU A 343 8.86 0.70 -11.34
CA LEU A 343 8.82 -0.76 -11.55
C LEU A 343 9.91 -1.23 -12.51
N ARG A 344 10.32 -0.41 -13.49
CA ARG A 344 11.45 -0.72 -14.37
C ARG A 344 12.73 -0.93 -13.56
N ARG A 345 13.00 -0.07 -12.58
CA ARG A 345 14.19 -0.16 -11.74
C ARG A 345 14.05 -1.28 -10.71
N LEU A 346 12.89 -1.39 -10.06
CA LEU A 346 12.65 -2.45 -9.07
C LEU A 346 12.77 -3.85 -9.69
N GLY A 347 12.39 -4.01 -10.96
CA GLY A 347 12.58 -5.24 -11.73
C GLY A 347 13.98 -5.46 -12.31
N GLN A 348 14.94 -4.54 -12.11
CA GLN A 348 16.29 -4.62 -12.66
C GLN A 348 17.35 -4.69 -11.55
N GLY A 349 18.03 -5.84 -11.43
CA GLY A 349 19.27 -5.95 -10.65
C GLY A 349 19.10 -5.87 -9.13
N SER A 350 17.92 -6.19 -8.61
CA SER A 350 17.62 -6.21 -7.16
C SER A 350 18.19 -7.47 -6.50
N SER A 351 18.84 -7.30 -5.35
CA SER A 351 19.21 -8.44 -4.49
C SER A 351 18.02 -8.87 -3.63
N PRO A 352 17.95 -10.15 -3.22
CA PRO A 352 16.99 -10.56 -2.21
C PRO A 352 17.15 -9.73 -0.94
N LEU A 353 16.02 -9.33 -0.37
CA LEU A 353 15.99 -8.68 0.92
C LEU A 353 16.38 -9.71 2.00
N TRP A 354 16.96 -9.21 3.09
CA TRP A 354 17.30 -10.04 4.23
C TRP A 354 16.04 -10.62 4.90
N SER A 355 16.22 -11.62 5.76
CA SER A 355 15.11 -12.20 6.52
C SER A 355 14.45 -11.17 7.44
N PRO A 356 13.15 -11.34 7.77
CA PRO A 356 12.43 -10.46 8.69
C PRO A 356 13.20 -10.11 9.97
N ILE A 357 13.72 -11.10 10.71
CA ILE A 357 14.46 -10.84 11.95
C ILE A 357 15.74 -10.03 11.68
N ARG A 358 16.48 -10.35 10.62
CA ARG A 358 17.69 -9.61 10.27
C ARG A 358 17.38 -8.16 9.90
N ARG A 359 16.30 -7.91 9.17
CA ARG A 359 15.86 -6.56 8.82
C ARG A 359 15.50 -5.76 10.07
N ALA A 360 14.70 -6.34 10.95
CA ALA A 360 14.33 -5.79 12.24
C ALA A 360 15.57 -5.40 13.09
N LEU A 361 16.53 -6.32 13.24
CA LEU A 361 17.73 -6.11 14.07
C LEU A 361 18.84 -5.26 13.41
N THR A 362 18.78 -5.00 12.12
CA THR A 362 19.76 -4.14 11.43
C THR A 362 19.21 -2.78 11.05
N GLY A 363 17.91 -2.54 11.28
CA GLY A 363 17.24 -1.36 10.76
C GLY A 363 17.31 -1.30 9.23
N ALA A 364 17.19 -2.44 8.53
CA ALA A 364 17.04 -2.39 7.07
C ALA A 364 15.74 -1.64 6.75
N GLY A 365 15.86 -0.52 6.03
CA GLY A 365 14.76 0.43 5.81
C GLY A 365 14.64 1.56 6.80
N ALA A 366 15.59 1.63 7.72
CA ALA A 366 15.59 2.62 8.74
C ALA A 366 16.27 3.89 8.19
N SER A 367 15.46 4.74 7.54
CA SER A 367 15.53 6.19 7.83
C SER A 367 15.11 6.48 9.28
N VAL A 368 14.71 5.42 9.99
CA VAL A 368 14.45 5.30 11.41
C VAL A 368 15.78 5.07 12.16
N GLN A 369 16.43 6.06 12.77
CA GLN A 369 17.39 5.76 13.85
C GLN A 369 16.68 5.11 15.05
N VAL A 370 16.20 3.87 14.95
CA VAL A 370 15.68 3.11 16.11
C VAL A 370 16.69 3.36 17.25
N GLY A 371 16.23 4.03 18.33
CA GLY A 371 17.14 4.69 19.27
C GLY A 371 18.28 3.77 19.67
N ARG A 372 19.50 4.28 19.84
CA ARG A 372 20.72 3.45 19.97
C ARG A 372 20.66 2.30 21.00
N SER A 373 19.73 2.37 21.97
CA SER A 373 19.47 1.34 22.98
C SER A 373 18.65 0.13 22.45
N LEU A 374 17.94 0.27 21.34
CA LEU A 374 17.07 -0.77 20.73
C LEU A 374 17.76 -1.60 19.65
N LEU A 375 18.79 -1.07 18.98
CA LEU A 375 19.57 -1.83 18.00
C LEU A 375 20.78 -2.50 18.67
N PRO A 376 21.12 -3.72 18.26
CA PRO A 376 22.29 -4.40 18.79
C PRO A 376 23.58 -3.70 18.38
N VAL A 377 24.57 -3.69 19.28
CA VAL A 377 25.92 -3.18 19.06
C VAL A 377 26.86 -4.20 18.42
N ASP A 378 26.56 -5.50 18.57
CA ASP A 378 27.12 -6.64 17.81
C ASP A 378 25.99 -7.61 17.46
N TYR A 379 26.00 -8.16 16.23
CA TYR A 379 24.94 -9.06 15.76
C TYR A 379 25.42 -10.02 14.67
N TRP A 380 25.07 -11.31 14.81
CA TRP A 380 25.33 -12.38 13.85
C TRP A 380 24.02 -13.10 13.53
N SER A 381 23.59 -13.07 12.26
CA SER A 381 22.31 -13.71 11.88
C SER A 381 22.37 -15.24 11.95
N LEU A 382 23.55 -15.82 11.72
CA LEU A 382 23.79 -17.28 11.63
C LEU A 382 23.01 -17.96 10.49
N GLU A 383 22.66 -17.18 9.47
CA GLU A 383 21.94 -17.63 8.26
C GLU A 383 22.90 -18.11 7.16
N ASP A 384 24.14 -18.42 7.53
CA ASP A 384 25.20 -18.77 6.59
C ASP A 384 24.95 -20.16 5.97
N VAL A 385 25.30 -20.31 4.69
CA VAL A 385 25.03 -21.53 3.91
C VAL A 385 25.81 -22.75 4.42
N SER A 386 25.34 -23.94 4.05
CA SER A 386 26.01 -25.20 4.36
C SER A 386 27.50 -25.19 3.97
N GLY A 387 28.37 -25.69 4.87
CA GLY A 387 29.83 -25.72 4.69
C GLY A 387 30.58 -24.48 5.21
N SER A 388 29.88 -23.50 5.79
CA SER A 388 30.50 -22.33 6.41
C SER A 388 31.41 -22.70 7.59
N THR A 389 32.46 -21.91 7.83
CA THR A 389 33.40 -22.09 8.96
C THR A 389 33.38 -20.92 9.95
N GLU A 390 32.70 -19.84 9.57
CA GLU A 390 32.46 -18.64 10.37
C GLU A 390 31.11 -18.05 9.98
N ALA A 391 30.49 -17.33 10.90
CA ALA A 391 29.31 -16.52 10.62
C ALA A 391 29.72 -15.05 10.54
N ALA A 392 29.38 -14.39 9.43
CA ALA A 392 29.66 -12.97 9.29
C ALA A 392 28.83 -12.14 10.28
N SER A 393 29.39 -11.02 10.75
CA SER A 393 28.56 -10.04 11.43
C SER A 393 27.57 -9.45 10.44
N ALA A 394 26.33 -9.30 10.87
CA ALA A 394 25.29 -8.59 10.12
C ALA A 394 25.42 -7.05 10.25
N LEU A 395 26.25 -6.56 11.18
CA LEU A 395 26.62 -5.14 11.32
C LEU A 395 27.96 -4.85 10.63
N SER A 396 28.03 -3.67 9.99
CA SER A 396 29.23 -3.19 9.31
C SER A 396 30.39 -2.93 10.29
N GLY A 397 31.62 -3.32 9.90
CA GLY A 397 32.85 -3.06 10.67
C GLY A 397 33.06 -3.95 11.90
N ARG A 398 32.18 -4.91 12.17
CA ARG A 398 32.31 -5.89 13.26
C ARG A 398 32.98 -7.18 12.80
N ARG A 399 33.43 -7.99 13.77
CA ARG A 399 34.18 -9.24 13.50
C ARG A 399 33.25 -10.44 13.32
N PRO A 400 33.62 -11.43 12.49
CA PRO A 400 32.84 -12.65 12.36
C PRO A 400 32.94 -13.53 13.61
N ALA A 401 31.91 -14.34 13.85
CA ALA A 401 31.90 -15.40 14.84
C ALA A 401 32.53 -16.67 14.24
N ARG A 402 33.39 -17.37 14.99
CA ARG A 402 34.15 -18.51 14.48
C ARG A 402 33.61 -19.82 15.01
N ALA A 403 33.34 -20.77 14.12
CA ALA A 403 32.94 -22.11 14.51
C ALA A 403 34.14 -22.95 14.94
N GLN A 404 33.90 -23.88 15.86
CA GLN A 404 34.82 -24.91 16.29
C GLN A 404 34.12 -26.26 16.20
N GLY A 405 34.81 -27.28 15.71
CA GLY A 405 34.18 -28.58 15.44
C GLY A 405 33.24 -28.55 14.24
N THR A 406 32.29 -29.47 14.19
CA THR A 406 31.34 -29.60 13.07
C THR A 406 30.01 -28.96 13.44
N VAL A 407 29.62 -27.92 12.71
CA VAL A 407 28.31 -27.25 12.85
C VAL A 407 27.49 -27.54 11.60
N SER A 408 26.25 -27.97 11.77
CA SER A 408 25.31 -28.19 10.67
C SER A 408 24.66 -26.86 10.29
N TRP A 409 25.33 -26.07 9.45
CA TRP A 409 24.79 -24.79 8.94
C TRP A 409 23.59 -24.98 8.01
N ALA A 410 22.66 -24.02 8.03
CA ALA A 410 21.44 -24.04 7.22
C ALA A 410 20.64 -25.34 7.36
N ALA A 411 20.40 -25.78 8.59
CA ALA A 411 19.82 -27.09 8.90
C ALA A 411 18.43 -27.03 9.52
N VAL A 412 18.11 -25.98 10.28
CA VAL A 412 16.81 -25.82 10.96
C VAL A 412 16.02 -24.71 10.27
N ASP A 413 14.91 -25.09 9.63
CA ASP A 413 13.97 -24.13 9.03
C ASP A 413 13.18 -23.43 10.13
N THR A 414 13.10 -22.10 10.07
CA THR A 414 12.39 -21.31 11.08
C THR A 414 11.67 -20.12 10.44
N ALA A 415 10.54 -19.69 11.02
CA ALA A 415 9.78 -18.58 10.45
C ALA A 415 10.57 -17.26 10.51
N GLY A 416 10.45 -16.36 9.54
CA GLY A 416 11.11 -15.03 9.65
C GLY A 416 12.65 -15.02 9.64
N SER A 417 13.29 -16.16 9.37
CA SER A 417 14.73 -16.33 9.19
C SER A 417 15.01 -17.17 7.93
N GLN A 418 16.25 -17.13 7.45
CA GLN A 418 16.77 -18.23 6.64
C GLN A 418 17.08 -19.44 7.54
N PRO A 419 17.31 -20.65 6.98
CA PRO A 419 17.63 -21.81 7.80
C PRO A 419 18.85 -21.54 8.70
N ILE A 420 18.70 -21.81 10.00
CA ILE A 420 19.72 -21.56 11.03
C ILE A 420 20.52 -22.85 11.33
N PRO A 421 21.63 -22.78 12.09
CA PRO A 421 22.45 -23.94 12.37
C PRO A 421 21.82 -24.87 13.41
N ASP A 422 22.02 -26.17 13.22
CA ASP A 422 21.78 -27.19 14.25
C ASP A 422 23.08 -27.45 15.04
N TRP A 423 22.99 -27.27 16.36
CA TRP A 423 24.10 -27.42 17.30
C TRP A 423 24.26 -28.86 17.84
N SER A 424 23.44 -29.80 17.39
CA SER A 424 23.49 -31.22 17.81
C SER A 424 24.68 -32.02 17.23
N ALA A 425 25.38 -31.47 16.23
CA ALA A 425 26.52 -32.11 15.56
C ALA A 425 27.85 -32.05 16.35
N GLY A 426 27.84 -31.46 17.57
CA GLY A 426 29.01 -31.40 18.46
C GLY A 426 29.91 -30.18 18.27
N GLY A 427 29.61 -29.29 17.32
CA GLY A 427 30.33 -28.02 17.12
C GLY A 427 29.83 -26.88 18.01
N SER A 428 30.66 -25.86 18.17
CA SER A 428 30.38 -24.64 18.94
C SER A 428 30.77 -23.39 18.15
N LEU A 429 30.35 -22.22 18.62
CA LEU A 429 30.67 -20.92 18.02
C LEU A 429 31.23 -19.99 19.08
N SER A 430 32.20 -19.17 18.70
CA SER A 430 32.68 -18.07 19.54
C SER A 430 32.60 -16.76 18.78
N ALA A 431 31.83 -15.82 19.31
CA ALA A 431 31.63 -14.49 18.76
C ALA A 431 32.26 -13.43 19.68
N PRO A 432 33.18 -12.59 19.19
CA PRO A 432 33.79 -11.54 20.00
C PRO A 432 32.84 -10.35 20.16
N ILE A 433 32.68 -9.84 21.38
CA ILE A 433 31.88 -8.64 21.66
C ILE A 433 32.80 -7.42 21.58
N THR A 434 32.50 -6.51 20.66
CA THR A 434 33.35 -5.34 20.35
C THR A 434 32.60 -4.01 20.44
N GLY A 435 31.27 -4.06 20.43
CA GLY A 435 30.38 -2.92 20.58
C GLY A 435 30.30 -2.37 22.01
N ILE A 436 30.63 -3.19 23.01
CA ILE A 436 30.70 -2.77 24.42
C ILE A 436 32.16 -2.62 24.84
N THR A 437 32.55 -1.39 25.19
CA THR A 437 33.95 -1.03 25.49
C THR A 437 34.22 -0.74 26.95
N GLU A 438 33.18 -0.46 27.74
CA GLU A 438 33.26 -0.13 29.17
C GLU A 438 32.36 -1.07 29.98
N THR A 439 32.52 -1.05 31.29
CA THR A 439 31.61 -1.74 32.21
C THR A 439 30.29 -0.98 32.30
N GLY A 440 29.16 -1.68 32.32
CA GLY A 440 27.84 -1.06 32.40
C GLY A 440 26.74 -2.05 32.05
N ASP A 441 25.55 -1.55 31.77
CA ASP A 441 24.37 -2.36 31.46
C ASP A 441 24.49 -3.00 30.08
N TRP A 442 24.08 -4.26 29.95
CA TRP A 442 24.14 -4.98 28.69
C TRP A 442 23.10 -6.09 28.60
N GLY A 443 22.77 -6.48 27.37
CA GLY A 443 21.88 -7.60 27.08
C GLY A 443 22.41 -8.48 25.95
N VAL A 444 22.12 -9.77 26.01
CA VAL A 444 22.38 -10.72 24.92
C VAL A 444 21.10 -11.46 24.60
N GLY A 445 20.80 -11.60 23.31
CA GLY A 445 19.59 -12.27 22.84
C GLY A 445 19.85 -13.20 21.67
N CYS A 446 19.01 -14.22 21.54
CA CYS A 446 19.06 -15.16 20.42
C CYS A 446 17.69 -15.78 20.15
N ARG A 447 17.52 -16.27 18.92
CA ARG A 447 16.45 -17.20 18.58
C ARG A 447 16.87 -18.62 18.94
N ILE A 448 15.95 -19.38 19.53
CA ILE A 448 16.07 -20.84 19.70
C ILE A 448 14.89 -21.57 19.08
N ASN A 449 15.15 -22.74 18.51
CA ASN A 449 14.15 -23.73 18.12
C ASN A 449 14.65 -25.08 18.61
N ILE A 450 14.00 -25.64 19.63
CA ILE A 450 14.49 -26.83 20.31
C ILE A 450 13.32 -27.72 20.63
N SER A 451 13.47 -29.02 20.37
CA SER A 451 12.55 -30.03 20.87
C SER A 451 13.24 -31.04 21.80
N GLY A 452 12.41 -31.76 22.57
CA GLY A 452 12.81 -32.91 23.35
C GLY A 452 13.05 -32.61 24.83
N THR A 453 13.79 -33.50 25.51
CA THR A 453 13.96 -33.44 26.98
C THR A 453 15.41 -33.29 27.43
N THR A 454 16.36 -33.30 26.50
CA THR A 454 17.79 -33.21 26.83
C THR A 454 18.17 -31.77 27.17
N SER A 455 18.72 -31.58 28.38
CA SER A 455 19.28 -30.31 28.82
C SER A 455 20.41 -29.82 27.90
N TRP A 456 20.49 -28.51 27.71
CA TRP A 456 21.47 -27.84 26.88
C TRP A 456 21.92 -26.53 27.52
N THR A 457 23.21 -26.41 27.78
CA THR A 457 23.82 -25.10 28.02
C THR A 457 23.99 -24.43 26.67
N ALA A 458 23.05 -23.58 26.27
CA ALA A 458 22.98 -23.03 24.91
C ALA A 458 24.01 -21.92 24.67
N LEU A 459 24.10 -20.98 25.62
CA LEU A 459 24.97 -19.81 25.52
C LEU A 459 25.91 -19.71 26.73
N ALA A 460 27.09 -19.17 26.49
CA ALA A 460 28.02 -18.71 27.53
C ALA A 460 28.57 -17.33 27.17
N VAL A 461 28.36 -16.33 28.02
CA VAL A 461 28.85 -14.96 27.86
C VAL A 461 30.03 -14.77 28.82
N ALA A 462 31.22 -14.52 28.28
CA ALA A 462 32.40 -14.23 29.09
C ALA A 462 32.44 -12.75 29.47
N VAL A 463 32.57 -12.48 30.77
CA VAL A 463 32.48 -11.15 31.38
C VAL A 463 33.81 -10.80 32.05
N SER A 464 34.21 -9.54 31.97
CA SER A 464 35.42 -9.01 32.59
C SER A 464 35.07 -7.95 33.61
N GLY A 465 35.58 -8.10 34.84
CA GLY A 465 35.40 -7.11 35.91
C GLY A 465 33.99 -7.03 36.48
N GLY A 466 33.16 -8.05 36.23
CA GLY A 466 31.83 -8.20 36.84
C GLY A 466 31.85 -9.12 38.06
N LEU A 467 30.68 -9.40 38.62
CA LEU A 467 30.51 -10.39 39.70
C LEU A 467 30.82 -11.81 39.20
N TYR A 468 30.31 -12.15 38.02
CA TYR A 468 30.54 -13.43 37.34
C TYR A 468 31.58 -13.23 36.23
N ASP A 469 32.45 -14.22 36.04
CA ASP A 469 33.36 -14.27 34.88
C ASP A 469 32.67 -14.84 33.65
N GLU A 470 31.61 -15.63 33.87
CA GLU A 470 30.82 -16.21 32.80
C GLU A 470 29.36 -16.38 33.21
N LEU A 471 28.44 -15.92 32.37
CA LEU A 471 27.02 -16.24 32.45
C LEU A 471 26.67 -17.33 31.47
N ARG A 472 25.86 -18.31 31.89
CA ARG A 472 25.41 -19.42 31.04
C ARG A 472 23.90 -19.50 30.97
N LEU A 473 23.35 -19.58 29.77
CA LEU A 473 21.95 -19.91 29.54
C LEU A 473 21.80 -21.42 29.47
N VAL A 474 21.10 -22.00 30.44
CA VAL A 474 20.84 -23.44 30.55
C VAL A 474 19.37 -23.71 30.32
N LEU A 475 19.09 -24.50 29.29
CA LEU A 475 17.75 -24.91 28.90
C LEU A 475 17.57 -26.36 29.30
N THR A 476 16.52 -26.68 30.04
CA THR A 476 16.14 -28.06 30.39
C THR A 476 14.72 -28.35 29.92
N SER A 477 14.29 -29.60 30.02
CA SER A 477 12.91 -29.99 29.67
C SER A 477 11.84 -29.25 30.48
N THR A 478 12.20 -28.71 31.64
CA THR A 478 11.27 -28.09 32.59
C THR A 478 11.66 -26.67 32.97
N THR A 479 12.87 -26.21 32.62
CA THR A 479 13.36 -24.91 33.07
C THR A 479 14.28 -24.20 32.09
N VAL A 480 14.08 -22.88 31.96
CA VAL A 480 15.12 -21.94 31.54
C VAL A 480 15.83 -21.47 32.81
N ALA A 481 17.15 -21.59 32.85
CA ALA A 481 17.99 -21.16 33.97
C ALA A 481 19.16 -20.32 33.44
N VAL A 482 19.59 -19.35 34.25
CA VAL A 482 20.85 -18.65 34.05
C VAL A 482 21.77 -19.04 35.19
N ASP A 483 22.98 -19.45 34.85
CA ASP A 483 24.03 -19.82 35.80
C ASP A 483 25.15 -18.77 35.74
N GLY A 484 25.43 -18.13 36.87
CA GLY A 484 26.60 -17.29 37.04
C GLY A 484 27.78 -18.11 37.55
N VAL A 485 28.91 -18.02 36.85
CA VAL A 485 30.16 -18.74 37.15
C VAL A 485 31.24 -17.73 37.49
N ASP A 486 31.85 -17.89 38.67
CA ASP A 486 32.96 -17.05 39.16
C ASP A 486 34.34 -17.72 39.02
N GLU A 487 35.40 -17.02 39.46
CA GLU A 487 36.80 -17.48 39.38
C GLU A 487 37.03 -18.81 40.14
N SER A 488 36.16 -19.13 41.10
CA SER A 488 36.23 -20.37 41.88
C SER A 488 35.58 -21.57 41.16
N GLY A 489 34.92 -21.32 40.02
CA GLY A 489 34.15 -22.30 39.27
C GLY A 489 32.80 -22.63 39.92
N THR A 490 32.34 -21.80 40.87
CA THR A 490 31.07 -22.01 41.56
C THR A 490 29.94 -21.53 40.66
N SER A 491 29.08 -22.46 40.23
CA SER A 491 27.87 -22.16 39.47
C SER A 491 26.73 -21.89 40.45
N THR A 492 26.21 -20.67 40.47
CA THR A 492 25.00 -20.35 41.23
C THR A 492 23.83 -20.31 40.27
N ILE A 493 22.76 -21.07 40.55
CA ILE A 493 21.50 -20.94 39.80
C ILE A 493 20.91 -19.61 40.17
N VAL A 494 20.86 -18.72 39.19
CA VAL A 494 20.46 -17.34 39.37
C VAL A 494 18.91 -17.28 39.42
N GLY A 495 18.19 -18.16 38.70
CA GLY A 495 16.77 -18.48 38.96
C GLY A 495 16.18 -19.63 38.10
N PRO A 496 15.37 -20.57 38.65
CA PRO A 496 14.67 -21.61 37.87
C PRO A 496 13.19 -21.26 37.62
N ILE A 497 12.70 -21.41 36.38
CA ILE A 497 11.27 -21.26 36.04
C ILE A 497 10.71 -22.47 35.29
N VAL A 498 9.39 -22.71 35.42
CA VAL A 498 8.64 -23.92 35.05
C VAL A 498 7.86 -23.75 33.73
N GLU A 499 8.45 -23.11 32.72
CA GLU A 499 7.96 -23.13 31.33
C GLU A 499 9.03 -23.78 30.45
N SER A 500 8.60 -24.67 29.55
CA SER A 500 9.50 -25.40 28.66
C SER A 500 9.58 -24.65 27.34
N VAL A 501 10.78 -24.23 26.95
CA VAL A 501 11.11 -23.74 25.60
C VAL A 501 11.53 -24.88 24.66
N MET A 502 11.29 -26.13 25.10
CA MET A 502 11.64 -27.36 24.36
C MET A 502 10.40 -28.01 23.72
N ASP A 503 9.43 -27.20 23.31
CA ASP A 503 8.19 -27.61 22.64
C ASP A 503 8.35 -27.78 21.12
N GLY A 504 9.48 -27.32 20.55
CA GLY A 504 9.76 -27.32 19.12
C GLY A 504 9.31 -26.05 18.41
N ASP A 505 8.73 -25.10 19.13
CA ASP A 505 8.36 -23.80 18.59
C ASP A 505 9.56 -22.84 18.62
N ASP A 506 9.43 -21.75 17.86
CA ASP A 506 10.45 -20.70 17.78
C ASP A 506 10.27 -19.72 18.94
N HIS A 507 11.31 -19.55 19.75
CA HIS A 507 11.33 -18.59 20.84
C HIS A 507 12.46 -17.58 20.70
N TRP A 508 12.22 -16.39 21.23
CA TRP A 508 13.24 -15.36 21.43
C TRP A 508 13.57 -15.23 22.91
N ILE A 509 14.84 -15.46 23.26
CA ILE A 509 15.33 -15.31 24.64
C ILE A 509 16.30 -14.15 24.71
N GLU A 510 16.15 -13.31 25.73
CA GLU A 510 17.13 -12.29 26.11
C GLU A 510 17.58 -12.48 27.57
N VAL A 511 18.86 -12.24 27.83
CA VAL A 511 19.45 -12.19 29.17
C VAL A 511 20.11 -10.84 29.34
N TRP A 512 19.69 -10.10 30.35
CA TRP A 512 20.16 -8.75 30.64
C TRP A 512 20.84 -8.70 32.00
N GLU A 513 21.90 -7.89 32.09
CA GLU A 513 22.53 -7.48 33.34
C GLU A 513 22.57 -5.94 33.42
N ARG A 514 22.18 -5.40 34.57
CA ARG A 514 22.08 -3.96 34.82
C ARG A 514 22.64 -3.59 36.18
N ASP A 515 23.24 -2.41 36.28
CA ASP A 515 23.75 -1.84 37.52
C ASP A 515 22.74 -0.87 38.13
N ALA A 516 22.18 -1.26 39.28
CA ALA A 516 21.32 -0.42 40.10
C ALA A 516 22.07 0.14 41.32
N GLY A 517 23.17 0.86 41.08
CA GLY A 517 23.95 1.54 42.12
C GLY A 517 24.81 0.60 42.98
N GLY A 518 25.53 -0.32 42.35
CA GLY A 518 26.34 -1.37 43.00
C GLY A 518 25.56 -2.65 43.31
N THR A 519 24.34 -2.76 42.77
CA THR A 519 23.51 -3.96 42.80
C THR A 519 23.38 -4.46 41.37
N LEU A 520 23.90 -5.67 41.11
CA LEU A 520 23.69 -6.36 39.85
C LEU A 520 22.23 -6.81 39.81
N THR A 521 21.47 -6.30 38.86
CA THR A 521 20.14 -6.80 38.52
C THR A 521 20.27 -7.63 37.26
N TRP A 522 19.67 -8.81 37.24
CA TRP A 522 19.63 -9.65 36.04
C TRP A 522 18.20 -10.03 35.72
N GLU A 523 17.91 -10.13 34.43
CA GLU A 523 16.57 -10.40 33.91
C GLU A 523 16.69 -11.35 32.73
N VAL A 524 15.77 -12.30 32.64
CA VAL A 524 15.62 -13.18 31.48
C VAL A 524 14.25 -12.92 30.88
N TYR A 525 14.22 -12.61 29.61
CA TYR A 525 13.00 -12.42 28.84
C TYR A 525 12.77 -13.63 27.95
N LEU A 526 11.53 -14.08 27.87
CA LEU A 526 11.06 -15.04 26.88
C LEU A 526 9.91 -14.37 26.12
N ASP A 527 10.06 -14.23 24.81
CA ASP A 527 9.06 -13.64 23.93
C ASP A 527 8.54 -12.28 24.47
N GLY A 528 9.48 -11.48 24.99
CA GLY A 528 9.24 -10.14 25.53
C GLY A 528 8.70 -10.06 26.95
N ALA A 529 8.22 -11.16 27.52
CA ALA A 529 7.82 -11.22 28.91
C ALA A 529 9.04 -11.46 29.81
N VAL A 530 9.14 -10.74 30.93
CA VAL A 530 10.11 -11.08 31.97
C VAL A 530 9.75 -12.46 32.48
N LEU A 531 10.56 -13.45 32.12
CA LEU A 531 10.43 -14.81 32.61
C LEU A 531 10.89 -14.82 34.06
N VAL A 532 12.18 -14.54 34.31
CA VAL A 532 12.78 -14.51 35.65
C VAL A 532 13.61 -13.25 35.85
N SER A 533 13.72 -12.77 37.09
CA SER A 533 14.64 -11.72 37.46
C SER A 533 15.14 -11.87 38.90
N GLY A 534 16.23 -11.20 39.22
CA GLY A 534 16.75 -11.12 40.58
C GLY A 534 17.89 -10.14 40.72
N VAL A 535 18.47 -10.13 41.92
CA VAL A 535 19.49 -9.14 42.32
C VAL A 535 20.61 -9.79 43.12
N ASP A 536 21.84 -9.35 42.85
CA ASP A 536 23.06 -9.73 43.55
C ASP A 536 23.87 -8.47 43.93
N SER A 537 24.75 -8.57 44.92
CA SER A 537 25.68 -7.48 45.25
C SER A 537 26.90 -7.54 44.33
N GLY A 538 27.11 -6.52 43.50
CA GLY A 538 28.19 -6.52 42.52
C GLY A 538 27.92 -5.62 41.32
N SER A 539 28.64 -5.88 40.23
CA SER A 539 28.51 -5.15 38.96
C SER A 539 28.33 -6.13 37.80
N PRO A 540 27.58 -5.75 36.74
CA PRO A 540 27.50 -6.49 35.47
C PRO A 540 28.84 -6.70 34.75
N GLY A 541 29.86 -5.91 35.11
CA GLY A 541 31.14 -5.94 34.40
C GLY A 541 30.99 -5.56 32.93
N ARG A 542 31.88 -6.12 32.10
CA ARG A 542 31.90 -5.91 30.65
C ARG A 542 31.90 -7.24 29.89
N PRO A 543 30.94 -7.52 29.01
CA PRO A 543 30.92 -8.72 28.20
C PRO A 543 31.99 -8.62 27.09
N THR A 544 32.74 -9.71 26.88
CA THR A 544 33.91 -9.75 25.96
C THR A 544 33.73 -10.74 24.82
N SER A 545 32.97 -11.81 25.03
CA SER A 545 32.59 -12.75 23.99
C SER A 545 31.32 -13.49 24.37
N VAL A 546 30.56 -13.91 23.38
CA VAL A 546 29.46 -14.85 23.55
C VAL A 546 29.75 -16.12 22.76
N ARG A 547 29.46 -17.27 23.36
CA ARG A 547 29.69 -18.58 22.76
C ARG A 547 28.40 -19.36 22.69
N VAL A 548 28.14 -19.98 21.54
CA VAL A 548 27.11 -21.00 21.38
C VAL A 548 27.78 -22.35 21.61
N LEU A 549 27.24 -23.16 22.53
CA LEU A 549 27.86 -24.45 22.87
C LEU A 549 27.13 -25.60 22.19
N SER A 550 27.83 -26.72 21.99
CA SER A 550 27.25 -27.90 21.36
C SER A 550 26.17 -28.53 22.23
N ARG A 551 25.18 -29.13 21.57
CA ARG A 551 24.21 -30.05 22.20
C ARG A 551 24.61 -31.49 21.87
N THR A 552 24.42 -32.39 22.80
CA THR A 552 24.85 -33.80 22.68
C THR A 552 23.81 -34.72 22.06
N SER A 553 22.54 -34.29 21.96
CA SER A 553 21.45 -35.05 21.34
C SER A 553 20.21 -34.18 21.15
N GLY A 554 19.42 -34.48 20.11
CA GLY A 554 18.20 -33.73 19.76
C GLY A 554 18.54 -32.47 18.98
N GLU A 555 17.80 -32.22 17.90
CA GLU A 555 17.94 -31.02 17.08
C GLU A 555 17.86 -29.77 17.96
N ALA A 556 18.79 -28.85 17.76
CA ALA A 556 18.85 -27.58 18.49
C ALA A 556 19.23 -26.47 17.53
N GLY A 557 18.22 -25.80 16.99
CA GLY A 557 18.36 -24.56 16.25
C GLY A 557 18.69 -23.42 17.19
N LEU A 558 19.77 -22.68 16.90
CA LEU A 558 20.00 -21.36 17.50
C LEU A 558 20.60 -20.43 16.47
N GLY A 559 19.95 -19.28 16.30
CA GLY A 559 20.24 -18.27 15.29
C GLY A 559 20.13 -16.85 15.85
N HIS A 560 20.45 -15.86 15.02
CA HIS A 560 20.27 -14.44 15.34
C HIS A 560 20.83 -14.01 16.71
N LEU A 561 22.13 -14.19 16.90
CA LEU A 561 22.83 -13.83 18.13
C LEU A 561 23.12 -12.33 18.17
N ALA A 562 22.52 -11.60 19.10
CA ALA A 562 22.56 -10.14 19.18
C ALA A 562 22.97 -9.67 20.59
N VAL A 563 23.63 -8.51 20.65
CA VAL A 563 24.16 -7.92 21.89
C VAL A 563 23.78 -6.45 21.95
N TRP A 564 23.25 -5.99 23.08
CA TRP A 564 22.85 -4.60 23.32
C TRP A 564 23.72 -3.96 24.40
N ALA A 565 24.02 -2.67 24.23
CA ALA A 565 24.58 -1.83 25.26
C ALA A 565 23.46 -0.99 25.88
N ASP A 566 23.37 -0.98 27.20
CA ASP A 566 22.38 -0.19 27.95
C ASP A 566 20.93 -0.40 27.47
N PRO A 567 20.42 -1.65 27.45
CA PRO A 567 19.05 -1.91 27.03
C PRO A 567 18.08 -1.30 28.05
N THR A 568 17.09 -0.54 27.58
CA THR A 568 16.09 0.14 28.45
C THR A 568 14.69 -0.45 28.34
N VAL A 569 14.35 -1.07 27.20
CA VAL A 569 13.05 -1.71 26.91
C VAL A 569 13.26 -2.98 26.09
N ALA A 570 12.43 -3.99 26.30
CA ALA A 570 12.62 -5.30 25.67
C ALA A 570 12.48 -5.19 24.14
N THR A 571 13.33 -5.88 23.39
CA THR A 571 13.36 -5.79 21.91
C THR A 571 12.09 -6.38 21.27
N TRP A 572 11.49 -7.36 21.94
CA TRP A 572 10.33 -8.10 21.45
C TRP A 572 9.11 -7.24 21.05
N PRO A 573 8.46 -6.49 21.96
CA PRO A 573 7.21 -5.77 21.67
C PRO A 573 7.35 -4.65 20.62
N LEU A 574 8.58 -4.23 20.31
CA LEU A 574 8.84 -3.08 19.45
C LEU A 574 9.39 -3.47 18.08
N VAL A 575 10.14 -4.58 18.00
CA VAL A 575 10.98 -4.88 16.84
C VAL A 575 10.81 -6.32 16.36
N LEU A 576 10.54 -7.28 17.26
CA LEU A 576 10.66 -8.71 16.93
C LEU A 576 9.35 -9.49 16.91
N GLU A 577 8.28 -9.04 17.56
CA GLU A 577 7.02 -9.79 17.67
C GLU A 577 6.51 -10.28 16.30
N GLY A 578 6.39 -9.37 15.32
CA GLY A 578 6.04 -9.74 13.95
C GLY A 578 7.17 -10.47 13.23
N ALA A 579 8.42 -10.05 13.41
CA ALA A 579 9.56 -10.55 12.63
C ALA A 579 9.89 -12.02 12.91
N VAL A 580 9.78 -12.48 14.16
CA VAL A 580 10.14 -13.87 14.57
C VAL A 580 9.22 -14.90 13.94
N VAL A 581 7.95 -14.57 13.77
CA VAL A 581 6.97 -15.41 13.04
C VAL A 581 6.93 -15.11 11.54
N GLY A 582 7.87 -14.29 11.04
CA GLY A 582 7.92 -13.85 9.65
C GLY A 582 6.68 -13.09 9.20
N HIS A 583 6.07 -12.32 10.10
CA HIS A 583 4.86 -11.53 9.91
C HIS A 583 3.65 -12.36 9.46
N ALA A 584 3.61 -13.65 9.78
CA ALA A 584 2.45 -14.50 9.49
C ALA A 584 1.16 -13.89 10.06
N GLY A 585 0.09 -13.87 9.27
CA GLY A 585 -1.20 -13.28 9.63
C GLY A 585 -1.35 -11.81 9.26
N GLU A 586 -0.27 -11.09 8.97
CA GLU A 586 -0.31 -9.72 8.43
C GLU A 586 -1.10 -9.70 7.11
N SER A 587 -1.95 -8.69 6.92
CA SER A 587 -2.71 -8.54 5.68
C SER A 587 -1.78 -8.16 4.51
N ALA A 588 -2.15 -8.55 3.29
CA ALA A 588 -1.37 -8.28 2.08
C ALA A 588 -1.08 -6.77 1.89
N GLY A 589 -2.08 -5.92 2.13
CA GLY A 589 -1.98 -4.46 2.05
C GLY A 589 -1.01 -3.88 3.08
N ARG A 590 -1.09 -4.30 4.34
CA ARG A 590 -0.15 -3.86 5.40
C ARG A 590 1.27 -4.35 5.14
N ARG A 591 1.42 -5.56 4.59
CA ARG A 591 2.74 -6.07 4.17
C ARG A 591 3.35 -5.25 3.04
N VAL A 592 2.55 -4.86 2.04
CA VAL A 592 3.00 -3.97 0.94
C VAL A 592 3.46 -2.62 1.49
N GLU A 593 2.64 -2.02 2.36
CA GLU A 593 2.97 -0.74 3.02
C GLU A 593 4.30 -0.84 3.79
N ARG A 594 4.42 -1.85 4.66
CA ARG A 594 5.61 -2.07 5.49
C ARG A 594 6.86 -2.29 4.65
N LEU A 595 6.82 -3.20 3.67
CA LEU A 595 7.99 -3.50 2.83
C LEU A 595 8.42 -2.29 1.99
N CYS A 596 7.48 -1.52 1.44
CA CYS A 596 7.79 -0.30 0.71
C CYS A 596 8.44 0.75 1.64
N ARG A 597 7.88 0.95 2.84
CA ARG A 597 8.47 1.84 3.86
C ARG A 597 9.87 1.40 4.25
N GLU A 598 10.08 0.11 4.51
CA GLU A 598 11.38 -0.47 4.81
C GLU A 598 12.36 -0.46 3.60
N GLU A 599 11.93 -0.09 2.40
CA GLU A 599 12.87 0.05 1.26
C GLU A 599 12.94 1.50 0.75
N GLY A 600 12.30 2.44 1.46
CA GLY A 600 12.24 3.85 1.06
C GLY A 600 11.50 4.07 -0.26
N VAL A 601 10.55 3.20 -0.59
CA VAL A 601 9.71 3.31 -1.79
C VAL A 601 8.38 3.96 -1.40
N ALA A 602 8.08 5.11 -2.00
CA ALA A 602 6.77 5.77 -1.85
C ALA A 602 5.66 4.81 -2.29
N ILE A 603 4.62 4.67 -1.47
CA ILE A 603 3.50 3.74 -1.69
C ILE A 603 2.18 4.43 -1.37
N HIS A 604 1.20 4.25 -2.25
CA HIS A 604 -0.18 4.67 -2.06
C HIS A 604 -1.11 3.45 -1.96
N ILE A 605 -1.96 3.36 -0.94
CA ILE A 605 -2.96 2.29 -0.82
C ILE A 605 -4.35 2.81 -1.23
N VAL A 606 -5.03 2.06 -2.11
CA VAL A 606 -6.43 2.32 -2.49
C VAL A 606 -7.32 1.26 -1.85
N GLY A 607 -8.24 1.72 -0.99
CA GLY A 607 -9.09 0.87 -0.14
C GLY A 607 -8.47 0.60 1.23
N ASP A 608 -9.14 -0.25 2.01
CA ASP A 608 -8.69 -0.65 3.34
C ASP A 608 -7.60 -1.74 3.24
N PRO A 609 -6.34 -1.48 3.69
CA PRO A 609 -5.28 -2.48 3.70
C PRO A 609 -5.57 -3.65 4.63
N ASP A 610 -6.35 -3.48 5.70
CA ASP A 610 -6.67 -4.54 6.67
C ASP A 610 -7.73 -5.51 6.16
N ALA A 611 -8.55 -5.08 5.19
CA ALA A 611 -9.53 -5.91 4.50
C ALA A 611 -8.93 -6.85 3.44
N SER A 612 -7.61 -6.81 3.23
CA SER A 612 -6.91 -7.66 2.25
C SER A 612 -6.57 -9.05 2.81
N ALA A 613 -6.22 -9.99 1.93
CA ALA A 613 -5.94 -11.38 2.33
C ALA A 613 -4.82 -11.49 3.40
N ALA A 614 -5.07 -12.27 4.46
CA ALA A 614 -4.05 -12.61 5.44
C ALA A 614 -2.94 -13.46 4.81
N MET A 615 -1.69 -13.04 5.00
CA MET A 615 -0.51 -13.61 4.38
C MET A 615 0.16 -14.67 5.26
N GLY A 616 0.78 -15.67 4.62
CA GLY A 616 1.66 -16.62 5.29
C GLY A 616 3.00 -16.00 5.69
N VAL A 617 3.92 -16.85 6.16
CA VAL A 617 5.28 -16.44 6.53
C VAL A 617 5.95 -15.71 5.36
N GLN A 618 6.55 -14.55 5.62
CA GLN A 618 7.32 -13.79 4.65
C GLN A 618 8.63 -14.53 4.31
N PRO A 619 8.83 -14.97 3.05
CA PRO A 619 10.10 -15.55 2.64
C PRO A 619 11.15 -14.45 2.40
N THR A 620 12.40 -14.84 2.17
CA THR A 620 13.38 -13.96 1.53
C THR A 620 13.12 -13.91 0.03
N GLY A 621 13.17 -12.72 -0.56
CA GLY A 621 12.98 -12.49 -1.99
C GLY A 621 13.33 -11.05 -2.34
N THR A 622 13.35 -10.71 -3.63
CA THR A 622 13.48 -9.28 -3.99
C THR A 622 12.24 -8.52 -3.50
N LEU A 623 12.33 -7.21 -3.30
CA LEU A 623 11.17 -6.39 -2.93
C LEU A 623 9.98 -6.67 -3.84
N LEU A 624 10.20 -6.62 -5.16
CA LEU A 624 9.13 -6.82 -6.13
C LEU A 624 8.52 -8.23 -6.03
N ASP A 625 9.31 -9.28 -5.79
CA ASP A 625 8.76 -10.64 -5.62
C ASP A 625 7.86 -10.73 -4.39
N LEU A 626 8.27 -10.11 -3.27
CA LEU A 626 7.48 -10.10 -2.04
C LEU A 626 6.18 -9.30 -2.22
N LEU A 627 6.24 -8.14 -2.89
CA LEU A 627 5.04 -7.35 -3.19
C LEU A 627 4.09 -8.10 -4.15
N ARG A 628 4.63 -8.86 -5.11
CA ARG A 628 3.82 -9.68 -6.03
C ARG A 628 3.18 -10.88 -5.33
N GLN A 629 3.79 -11.45 -4.29
CA GLN A 629 3.12 -12.47 -3.47
C GLN A 629 1.88 -11.91 -2.77
N CYS A 630 1.94 -10.65 -2.30
CA CYS A 630 0.78 -9.96 -1.74
C CYS A 630 -0.32 -9.79 -2.80
N GLU A 631 0.04 -9.31 -4.00
CA GLU A 631 -0.89 -9.18 -5.13
C GLU A 631 -1.55 -10.52 -5.50
N ASP A 632 -0.77 -11.60 -5.58
CA ASP A 632 -1.26 -12.93 -5.95
C ASP A 632 -2.21 -13.52 -4.91
N ALA A 633 -1.97 -13.26 -3.61
CA ALA A 633 -2.80 -13.76 -2.51
C ALA A 633 -4.11 -12.97 -2.33
N ASP A 634 -4.06 -11.64 -2.46
CA ASP A 634 -5.23 -10.78 -2.31
C ASP A 634 -6.09 -10.72 -3.58
N GLY A 635 -5.47 -10.83 -4.77
CA GLY A 635 -6.13 -10.53 -6.04
C GLY A 635 -6.25 -9.03 -6.35
N GLY A 636 -5.50 -8.20 -5.61
CA GLY A 636 -5.38 -6.77 -5.81
C GLY A 636 -4.58 -6.39 -7.07
N VAL A 637 -4.21 -5.12 -7.18
CA VAL A 637 -3.43 -4.60 -8.31
C VAL A 637 -2.26 -3.77 -7.80
N LEU A 638 -1.04 -4.20 -8.09
CA LEU A 638 0.18 -3.41 -7.85
C LEU A 638 0.57 -2.63 -9.12
N TYR A 639 0.53 -1.30 -9.05
CA TYR A 639 0.77 -0.39 -10.17
C TYR A 639 1.60 0.83 -9.75
N GLU A 640 1.79 1.80 -10.64
CA GLU A 640 2.50 3.06 -10.35
C GLU A 640 1.49 4.22 -10.38
N PRO A 641 1.41 5.08 -9.35
CA PRO A 641 0.48 6.21 -9.32
C PRO A 641 0.91 7.26 -10.36
N ARG A 642 0.00 8.18 -10.72
CA ARG A 642 0.31 9.25 -11.68
C ARG A 642 1.11 10.35 -11.01
N GLU A 643 0.82 10.59 -9.74
CA GLU A 643 1.14 11.78 -8.97
C GLU A 643 2.58 11.78 -8.45
N THR A 644 3.08 10.60 -8.09
CA THR A 644 4.37 10.42 -7.42
C THR A 644 5.17 9.31 -8.09
N LEU A 645 6.50 9.44 -8.10
CA LEU A 645 7.38 8.35 -8.49
C LEU A 645 7.41 7.29 -7.37
N GLY A 646 6.47 6.36 -7.43
CA GLY A 646 6.29 5.33 -6.41
C GLY A 646 5.46 4.17 -6.90
N LEU A 647 4.92 3.41 -5.95
CA LEU A 647 3.98 2.33 -6.18
C LEU A 647 2.60 2.71 -5.65
N ALA A 648 1.58 2.05 -6.19
CA ALA A 648 0.23 2.07 -5.67
C ALA A 648 -0.29 0.64 -5.59
N TYR A 649 -1.04 0.33 -4.54
CA TYR A 649 -1.66 -0.97 -4.34
C TYR A 649 -3.16 -0.80 -4.13
N ARG A 650 -3.95 -1.30 -5.09
CA ARG A 650 -5.41 -1.38 -4.97
C ARG A 650 -5.79 -2.74 -4.40
N THR A 651 -6.47 -2.74 -3.26
CA THR A 651 -6.92 -3.99 -2.63
C THR A 651 -8.06 -4.62 -3.42
N ALA A 652 -8.20 -5.95 -3.39
CA ALA A 652 -9.34 -6.61 -4.04
C ALA A 652 -10.68 -6.13 -3.47
N ALA A 653 -10.73 -5.89 -2.16
CA ALA A 653 -11.91 -5.38 -1.46
C ALA A 653 -12.42 -4.05 -2.02
N SER A 654 -11.52 -3.14 -2.43
CA SER A 654 -11.91 -1.85 -3.00
C SER A 654 -12.62 -1.94 -4.36
N ARG A 655 -12.56 -3.10 -5.03
CA ARG A 655 -13.25 -3.35 -6.31
C ARG A 655 -14.64 -3.95 -6.13
N TYR A 656 -14.95 -4.42 -4.94
CA TYR A 656 -16.24 -5.04 -4.66
C TYR A 656 -17.36 -4.00 -4.69
N ASN A 657 -18.40 -4.27 -5.48
CA ASN A 657 -19.58 -3.39 -5.58
C ASN A 657 -19.24 -1.91 -5.86
N GLN A 658 -18.14 -1.67 -6.60
CA GLN A 658 -17.66 -0.32 -6.86
C GLN A 658 -18.72 0.52 -7.59
N ALA A 659 -18.91 1.77 -7.17
CA ALA A 659 -19.67 2.74 -7.96
C ALA A 659 -18.95 3.03 -9.29
N ALA A 660 -19.71 3.28 -10.36
CA ALA A 660 -19.11 3.63 -11.64
C ALA A 660 -18.48 5.03 -11.57
N THR A 661 -17.16 5.10 -11.80
CA THR A 661 -16.42 6.36 -11.91
C THR A 661 -16.81 7.12 -13.20
N LEU A 662 -17.14 6.38 -14.26
CA LEU A 662 -17.50 6.94 -15.56
C LEU A 662 -18.73 6.25 -16.15
N GLY A 663 -19.83 6.98 -16.29
CA GLY A 663 -21.02 6.53 -17.01
C GLY A 663 -21.11 7.17 -18.39
N LEU A 664 -21.08 6.36 -19.44
CA LEU A 664 -21.21 6.77 -20.85
C LEU A 664 -22.53 6.28 -21.43
N THR A 665 -22.97 6.90 -22.51
CA THR A 665 -24.14 6.49 -23.30
C THR A 665 -23.72 6.28 -24.75
N TYR A 666 -23.96 5.08 -25.28
CA TYR A 666 -23.68 4.79 -26.67
C TYR A 666 -24.56 5.65 -27.60
N GLY A 667 -23.95 6.21 -28.65
CA GLY A 667 -24.63 7.10 -29.60
C GLY A 667 -24.84 8.53 -29.11
N ALA A 668 -24.63 8.82 -27.82
CA ALA A 668 -24.59 10.19 -27.33
C ALA A 668 -23.35 10.91 -27.88
N THR A 669 -23.49 12.20 -28.21
CA THR A 669 -22.42 12.98 -28.85
C THR A 669 -21.13 12.91 -28.04
N ALA A 670 -20.05 12.44 -28.68
CA ALA A 670 -18.68 12.37 -28.18
C ALA A 670 -18.38 11.43 -26.99
N GLU A 671 -19.37 10.71 -26.43
CA GLU A 671 -19.16 9.89 -25.22
C GLU A 671 -18.38 8.60 -25.50
N VAL A 672 -18.70 7.90 -26.59
CA VAL A 672 -17.99 6.70 -27.03
C VAL A 672 -17.39 6.95 -28.40
N ALA A 673 -16.07 6.91 -28.50
CA ALA A 673 -15.38 7.04 -29.77
C ALA A 673 -15.20 5.66 -30.43
N PRO A 674 -15.34 5.55 -31.77
CA PRO A 674 -15.12 4.27 -32.45
C PRO A 674 -13.63 3.86 -32.44
N PRO A 675 -13.34 2.54 -32.49
CA PRO A 675 -14.30 1.42 -32.47
C PRO A 675 -14.75 1.04 -31.04
N LEU A 676 -15.97 0.50 -30.92
CA LEU A 676 -16.45 -0.26 -29.76
C LEU A 676 -16.77 -1.67 -30.25
N GLU A 677 -15.81 -2.58 -30.10
CA GLU A 677 -15.87 -3.94 -30.65
C GLU A 677 -15.69 -4.96 -29.52
N PRO A 678 -16.74 -5.74 -29.17
CA PRO A 678 -16.61 -6.81 -28.19
C PRO A 678 -15.81 -8.00 -28.76
N SER A 679 -15.22 -8.77 -27.86
CA SER A 679 -14.51 -10.02 -28.13
C SER A 679 -15.07 -11.11 -27.24
N ASP A 680 -15.46 -12.22 -27.85
CA ASP A 680 -15.90 -13.44 -27.18
C ASP A 680 -14.88 -14.55 -27.54
N ASP A 681 -13.95 -14.80 -26.61
CA ASP A 681 -12.81 -15.70 -26.80
C ASP A 681 -12.53 -16.53 -25.53
N ASP A 682 -11.84 -17.67 -25.69
CA ASP A 682 -11.56 -18.62 -24.60
C ASP A 682 -10.27 -18.28 -23.82
N ARG A 683 -9.69 -17.09 -24.04
CA ARG A 683 -8.34 -16.76 -23.58
C ARG A 683 -8.20 -16.80 -22.07
N TYR A 684 -9.20 -16.29 -21.36
CA TYR A 684 -9.22 -16.18 -19.90
C TYR A 684 -10.01 -17.30 -19.22
N THR A 685 -10.58 -18.23 -20.00
CA THR A 685 -11.42 -19.30 -19.46
C THR A 685 -10.62 -20.22 -18.56
N ARG A 686 -11.00 -20.34 -17.28
CA ARG A 686 -10.40 -21.24 -16.29
C ARG A 686 -11.49 -21.83 -15.42
N ASN A 687 -11.88 -23.07 -15.73
CA ASN A 687 -13.02 -23.76 -15.08
C ASN A 687 -12.60 -24.94 -14.20
N ASP A 688 -11.31 -25.24 -14.13
CA ASP A 688 -10.70 -26.22 -13.21
C ASP A 688 -9.45 -25.60 -12.56
N VAL A 689 -9.61 -25.09 -11.34
CA VAL A 689 -8.58 -24.31 -10.65
C VAL A 689 -8.08 -25.04 -9.41
N THR A 690 -6.78 -25.34 -9.36
CA THR A 690 -6.12 -25.87 -8.16
C THR A 690 -5.25 -24.80 -7.50
N VAL A 691 -5.49 -24.51 -6.23
CA VAL A 691 -4.69 -23.55 -5.44
C VAL A 691 -3.96 -24.30 -4.33
N THR A 692 -2.67 -24.05 -4.19
CA THR A 692 -1.79 -24.64 -3.18
C THR A 692 -1.24 -23.54 -2.26
N ARG A 693 -1.19 -23.77 -0.95
CA ARG A 693 -0.46 -22.87 -0.05
C ARG A 693 1.03 -23.23 -0.07
N SER A 694 1.92 -22.23 -0.09
CA SER A 694 3.36 -22.47 0.04
C SER A 694 3.66 -23.29 1.31
N GLY A 695 4.20 -24.50 1.15
CA GLY A 695 4.47 -25.42 2.27
C GLY A 695 3.21 -26.01 2.95
N GLY A 696 2.04 -25.88 2.33
CA GLY A 696 0.75 -26.31 2.89
C GLY A 696 -0.04 -27.27 2.00
N SER A 697 -1.36 -27.29 2.20
CA SER A 697 -2.29 -28.15 1.46
C SER A 697 -2.69 -27.52 0.11
N SER A 698 -3.63 -28.16 -0.58
CA SER A 698 -4.25 -27.65 -1.81
C SER A 698 -5.77 -27.79 -1.79
N ALA A 699 -6.47 -26.94 -2.54
CA ALA A 699 -7.89 -27.03 -2.82
C ALA A 699 -8.13 -26.91 -4.32
N ARG A 700 -9.16 -27.59 -4.84
CA ARG A 700 -9.55 -27.59 -6.26
C ARG A 700 -11.00 -27.18 -6.42
N ALA A 701 -11.26 -26.26 -7.34
CA ALA A 701 -12.60 -25.82 -7.73
C ALA A 701 -12.85 -26.23 -9.20
N GLU A 702 -13.94 -26.95 -9.43
CA GLU A 702 -14.35 -27.42 -10.76
C GLU A 702 -15.75 -26.87 -11.03
N VAL A 703 -15.91 -26.10 -12.11
CA VAL A 703 -17.21 -25.55 -12.54
C VAL A 703 -17.87 -26.58 -13.44
N ASP A 704 -18.86 -27.30 -12.91
CA ASP A 704 -19.52 -28.46 -13.53
C ASP A 704 -20.88 -28.16 -14.18
N GLU A 705 -21.36 -26.91 -14.06
CA GLU A 705 -22.61 -26.43 -14.67
C GLU A 705 -22.41 -25.09 -15.39
N GLY A 706 -23.21 -24.86 -16.41
CA GLY A 706 -23.22 -23.59 -17.18
C GLY A 706 -22.39 -23.63 -18.45
N PRO A 707 -22.49 -22.57 -19.29
CA PRO A 707 -21.92 -22.55 -20.62
C PRO A 707 -20.40 -22.65 -20.63
N LEU A 708 -19.72 -22.13 -19.59
CA LEU A 708 -18.25 -22.19 -19.45
C LEU A 708 -17.77 -23.35 -18.54
N SER A 709 -18.62 -24.35 -18.27
CA SER A 709 -18.28 -25.50 -17.44
C SER A 709 -17.29 -26.46 -18.11
N VAL A 710 -16.78 -27.41 -17.32
CA VAL A 710 -15.89 -28.50 -17.77
C VAL A 710 -16.58 -29.55 -18.65
N LEU A 711 -17.91 -29.50 -18.80
CA LEU A 711 -18.65 -30.41 -19.66
C LEU A 711 -18.23 -30.21 -21.12
N GLU A 712 -18.26 -31.28 -21.91
CA GLU A 712 -17.95 -31.22 -23.34
C GLU A 712 -19.02 -30.38 -24.08
N PRO A 713 -18.64 -29.66 -25.16
CA PRO A 713 -19.61 -28.97 -26.00
C PRO A 713 -20.70 -29.92 -26.53
N PRO A 714 -21.98 -29.51 -26.55
CA PRO A 714 -22.47 -28.14 -26.36
C PRO A 714 -22.87 -27.77 -24.91
N ASP A 715 -22.74 -28.68 -23.94
CA ASP A 715 -23.22 -28.47 -22.56
C ASP A 715 -22.23 -27.66 -21.69
N GLY A 716 -21.00 -27.49 -22.18
CA GLY A 716 -19.94 -26.63 -21.64
C GLY A 716 -18.89 -26.32 -22.71
N VAL A 717 -17.70 -25.88 -22.28
CA VAL A 717 -16.56 -25.57 -23.18
C VAL A 717 -15.44 -26.61 -23.12
N GLY A 718 -15.59 -27.65 -22.30
CA GLY A 718 -14.53 -28.59 -21.97
C GLY A 718 -13.60 -28.08 -20.87
N ARG A 719 -12.62 -28.89 -20.48
CA ARG A 719 -11.75 -28.60 -19.31
C ARG A 719 -10.60 -27.64 -19.66
N TYR A 720 -10.51 -26.54 -18.93
CA TYR A 720 -9.42 -25.56 -18.95
C TYR A 720 -8.81 -25.47 -17.54
N ASP A 721 -7.76 -26.27 -17.30
CA ASP A 721 -7.12 -26.38 -15.99
C ASP A 721 -6.04 -25.32 -15.75
N THR A 722 -5.86 -24.94 -14.49
CA THR A 722 -4.76 -24.09 -14.04
C THR A 722 -4.41 -24.36 -12.58
N ALA A 723 -3.17 -24.06 -12.21
CA ALA A 723 -2.69 -24.18 -10.85
C ALA A 723 -1.97 -22.90 -10.38
N ALA A 724 -2.13 -22.56 -9.10
CA ALA A 724 -1.41 -21.45 -8.47
C ALA A 724 -0.90 -21.86 -7.08
N THR A 725 0.29 -21.37 -6.72
CA THR A 725 0.83 -21.48 -5.36
C THR A 725 0.82 -20.11 -4.73
N LEU A 726 0.16 -19.97 -3.57
CA LEU A 726 -0.04 -18.70 -2.89
C LEU A 726 0.58 -18.70 -1.49
N ASN A 727 1.07 -17.53 -1.06
CA ASN A 727 1.54 -17.31 0.31
C ASN A 727 0.39 -16.80 1.21
N VAL A 728 -0.64 -17.63 1.40
CA VAL A 728 -1.76 -17.35 2.33
C VAL A 728 -1.46 -17.87 3.73
N HIS A 729 -2.11 -17.30 4.75
CA HIS A 729 -1.85 -17.63 6.15
C HIS A 729 -2.25 -19.06 6.52
N THR A 730 -3.45 -19.50 6.14
CA THR A 730 -3.99 -20.82 6.51
C THR A 730 -4.52 -21.59 5.30
N ASP A 731 -4.60 -22.92 5.44
CA ASP A 731 -5.20 -23.79 4.41
C ASP A 731 -6.72 -23.55 4.24
N GLU A 732 -7.37 -22.94 5.23
CA GLU A 732 -8.81 -22.60 5.21
C GLU A 732 -9.13 -21.54 4.14
N GLN A 733 -8.14 -20.75 3.72
CA GLN A 733 -8.31 -19.76 2.64
C GLN A 733 -8.38 -20.41 1.24
N LEU A 734 -7.84 -21.63 1.07
CA LEU A 734 -7.64 -22.24 -0.25
C LEU A 734 -8.94 -22.51 -1.04
N PRO A 735 -10.05 -23.00 -0.44
CA PRO A 735 -11.29 -23.18 -1.17
C PRO A 735 -11.83 -21.87 -1.76
N SER A 736 -11.84 -20.79 -0.96
CA SER A 736 -12.29 -19.47 -1.43
C SER A 736 -11.38 -18.94 -2.54
N GLN A 737 -10.06 -19.13 -2.42
CA GLN A 737 -9.10 -18.73 -3.45
C GLN A 737 -9.31 -19.49 -4.78
N ALA A 738 -9.57 -20.80 -4.71
CA ALA A 738 -9.83 -21.62 -5.90
C ALA A 738 -11.15 -21.23 -6.58
N TRP A 739 -12.24 -21.14 -5.81
CA TRP A 739 -13.56 -20.76 -6.33
C TRP A 739 -13.61 -19.34 -6.86
N TRP A 740 -12.91 -18.38 -6.22
CA TRP A 740 -12.85 -17.01 -6.73
C TRP A 740 -12.16 -16.92 -8.09
N ARG A 741 -11.02 -17.62 -8.27
CA ARG A 741 -10.33 -17.66 -9.56
C ARG A 741 -11.13 -18.39 -10.64
N ALA A 742 -11.82 -19.46 -10.27
CA ALA A 742 -12.74 -20.15 -11.19
C ALA A 742 -13.88 -19.21 -11.62
N HIS A 743 -14.50 -18.51 -10.66
CA HIS A 743 -15.55 -17.51 -10.91
C HIS A 743 -15.11 -16.40 -11.88
N LEU A 744 -13.91 -15.82 -11.67
CA LEU A 744 -13.34 -14.84 -12.61
C LEU A 744 -13.09 -15.43 -14.00
N GLY A 745 -12.71 -16.71 -14.08
CA GLY A 745 -12.42 -17.43 -15.33
C GLY A 745 -13.66 -18.02 -16.02
N THR A 746 -14.84 -18.01 -15.39
CA THR A 746 -16.08 -18.58 -15.96
C THR A 746 -17.24 -17.59 -15.94
N TRP A 747 -16.95 -16.30 -15.88
CA TRP A 747 -17.97 -15.27 -16.05
C TRP A 747 -18.32 -15.10 -17.52
N ASP A 748 -19.55 -15.45 -17.86
CA ASP A 748 -20.06 -15.47 -19.23
C ASP A 748 -20.58 -14.08 -19.66
N GLU A 749 -19.64 -13.21 -20.07
CA GLU A 749 -19.92 -11.87 -20.58
C GLU A 749 -18.92 -11.49 -21.67
N GLU A 750 -19.39 -10.76 -22.68
CA GLU A 750 -18.52 -10.21 -23.72
C GLU A 750 -17.46 -9.28 -23.12
N ARG A 751 -16.21 -9.48 -23.51
CA ARG A 751 -15.12 -8.58 -23.12
C ARG A 751 -15.03 -7.43 -24.12
N TYR A 752 -14.78 -6.22 -23.65
CA TYR A 752 -14.50 -5.07 -24.50
C TYR A 752 -13.01 -4.76 -24.44
N PRO A 753 -12.15 -5.29 -25.33
CA PRO A 753 -10.70 -5.21 -25.18
C PRO A 753 -10.18 -3.77 -25.18
N THR A 754 -10.90 -2.87 -25.84
CA THR A 754 -10.60 -1.44 -25.84
C THR A 754 -11.87 -0.62 -25.84
N ILE A 755 -11.98 0.31 -24.88
CA ILE A 755 -12.98 1.37 -24.87
C ILE A 755 -12.26 2.70 -25.07
N ARG A 756 -12.68 3.47 -26.07
CA ARG A 756 -12.04 4.73 -26.45
C ARG A 756 -12.89 5.94 -26.06
N VAL A 757 -12.29 6.87 -25.34
CA VAL A 757 -12.90 8.14 -24.93
C VAL A 757 -12.03 9.30 -25.42
N ASN A 758 -12.61 10.24 -26.15
CA ASN A 758 -11.91 11.44 -26.62
C ASN A 758 -12.32 12.65 -25.79
N LEU A 759 -11.47 13.03 -24.84
CA LEU A 759 -11.75 14.07 -23.86
C LEU A 759 -11.80 15.45 -24.51
N ALA A 760 -11.01 15.69 -25.57
CA ALA A 760 -11.11 16.92 -26.34
C ALA A 760 -12.46 17.04 -27.06
N ALA A 761 -13.01 15.93 -27.56
CA ALA A 761 -14.34 15.90 -28.16
C ALA A 761 -15.46 16.08 -27.13
N LEU A 762 -15.31 15.53 -25.92
CA LEU A 762 -16.22 15.76 -24.81
C LEU A 762 -16.26 17.24 -24.41
N HIS A 763 -15.09 17.86 -24.25
CA HIS A 763 -14.99 19.29 -23.94
C HIS A 763 -15.62 20.16 -25.05
N ALA A 764 -15.34 19.84 -26.32
CA ALA A 764 -15.95 20.52 -27.46
C ALA A 764 -17.48 20.33 -27.55
N ALA A 765 -18.02 19.24 -26.98
CA ALA A 765 -19.45 18.99 -26.84
C ALA A 765 -20.06 19.63 -25.58
N GLY A 766 -19.28 20.39 -24.79
CA GLY A 766 -19.72 21.02 -23.54
C GLY A 766 -19.89 20.04 -22.37
N LYS A 767 -19.31 18.84 -22.46
CA LYS A 767 -19.40 17.77 -21.45
C LYS A 767 -18.16 17.74 -20.55
N THR A 768 -17.83 18.89 -19.95
CA THR A 768 -16.60 19.06 -19.16
C THR A 768 -16.52 18.11 -17.96
N ALA A 769 -17.60 17.98 -17.18
CA ALA A 769 -17.65 17.04 -16.05
C ALA A 769 -17.40 15.57 -16.47
N LEU A 770 -17.89 15.17 -17.65
CA LEU A 770 -17.65 13.82 -18.17
C LEU A 770 -16.21 13.64 -18.66
N ALA A 771 -15.60 14.69 -19.24
CA ALA A 771 -14.18 14.67 -19.59
C ALA A 771 -13.28 14.57 -18.35
N GLU A 772 -13.64 15.26 -17.28
CA GLU A 772 -12.96 15.18 -15.98
C GLU A 772 -13.10 13.80 -15.33
N ALA A 773 -14.30 13.21 -15.34
CA ALA A 773 -14.52 11.84 -14.87
C ALA A 773 -13.75 10.80 -15.69
N ALA A 774 -13.63 11.01 -17.02
CA ALA A 774 -12.81 10.15 -17.86
C ALA A 774 -11.31 10.33 -17.57
N ALA A 775 -10.86 11.54 -17.23
CA ALA A 775 -9.48 11.80 -16.84
C ALA A 775 -9.16 11.19 -15.47
N SER A 776 -10.08 11.20 -14.51
CA SER A 776 -9.85 10.66 -13.17
C SER A 776 -9.70 9.14 -13.16
N LEU A 777 -10.43 8.41 -14.01
CA LEU A 777 -10.44 6.94 -14.10
C LEU A 777 -9.05 6.31 -13.98
N ASP A 778 -8.82 5.51 -12.94
CA ASP A 778 -7.56 4.86 -12.61
C ASP A 778 -7.59 3.33 -12.82
N CYS A 779 -6.46 2.66 -12.65
CA CYS A 779 -6.36 1.21 -12.77
C CYS A 779 -7.28 0.50 -11.76
N GLY A 780 -8.23 -0.27 -12.27
CA GLY A 780 -9.22 -1.01 -11.49
C GLY A 780 -10.56 -0.29 -11.30
N ASP A 781 -10.72 0.94 -11.81
CA ASP A 781 -11.99 1.67 -11.70
C ASP A 781 -13.05 1.19 -12.67
N ARG A 782 -14.29 1.22 -12.20
CA ARG A 782 -15.47 0.78 -12.94
C ARG A 782 -16.02 1.87 -13.84
N LEU A 783 -16.44 1.48 -15.04
CA LEU A 783 -17.13 2.33 -16.01
C LEU A 783 -18.29 1.58 -16.68
N THR A 784 -19.31 2.33 -17.09
CA THR A 784 -20.50 1.77 -17.75
C THR A 784 -20.78 2.44 -19.09
N ILE A 785 -21.36 1.69 -20.04
CA ILE A 785 -21.91 2.24 -21.29
C ILE A 785 -23.38 1.81 -21.42
N ALA A 786 -24.29 2.76 -21.26
CA ALA A 786 -25.72 2.55 -21.44
C ALA A 786 -26.15 2.60 -22.92
N SER A 787 -27.38 2.16 -23.20
CA SER A 787 -28.04 2.24 -24.51
C SER A 787 -27.26 1.59 -25.65
N THR A 788 -26.69 0.41 -25.39
CA THR A 788 -25.97 -0.38 -26.40
C THR A 788 -26.84 -0.67 -27.62
N PRO A 789 -26.24 -0.81 -28.82
CA PRO A 789 -26.97 -1.22 -30.01
C PRO A 789 -27.71 -2.54 -29.84
N VAL A 790 -28.85 -2.68 -30.51
CA VAL A 790 -29.73 -3.87 -30.43
C VAL A 790 -29.07 -5.19 -30.88
N TRP A 791 -27.92 -5.14 -31.54
CA TRP A 791 -27.17 -6.33 -31.96
C TRP A 791 -26.12 -6.78 -30.92
N LEU A 792 -25.91 -6.01 -29.85
CA LEU A 792 -25.12 -6.42 -28.68
C LEU A 792 -26.05 -6.99 -27.61
N PRO A 793 -25.51 -7.74 -26.62
CA PRO A 793 -26.28 -8.20 -25.48
C PRO A 793 -27.06 -7.05 -24.80
N PRO A 794 -28.27 -7.35 -24.32
CA PRO A 794 -29.12 -6.36 -23.64
C PRO A 794 -28.51 -5.91 -22.32
N GLY A 795 -28.63 -4.61 -22.01
CA GLY A 795 -28.11 -4.02 -20.78
C GLY A 795 -26.87 -3.16 -21.02
N PRO A 796 -26.37 -2.48 -19.97
CA PRO A 796 -25.18 -1.68 -20.08
C PRO A 796 -23.93 -2.56 -20.23
N VAL A 797 -22.95 -2.08 -20.99
CA VAL A 797 -21.58 -2.61 -20.90
C VAL A 797 -21.02 -2.20 -19.54
N ASP A 798 -20.53 -3.16 -18.75
CA ASP A 798 -20.05 -2.90 -17.39
C ASP A 798 -18.62 -3.44 -17.21
N GLN A 799 -17.64 -2.55 -17.08
CA GLN A 799 -16.22 -2.92 -17.19
C GLN A 799 -15.36 -2.24 -16.13
N HIS A 800 -14.28 -2.89 -15.72
CA HIS A 800 -13.15 -2.26 -15.04
C HIS A 800 -12.09 -1.82 -16.05
N GLY A 801 -11.55 -0.61 -15.91
CA GLY A 801 -10.36 -0.16 -16.62
C GLY A 801 -9.09 -0.72 -15.98
N GLU A 802 -8.51 -1.78 -16.54
CA GLU A 802 -7.30 -2.45 -16.01
C GLU A 802 -6.01 -1.69 -16.35
N GLY A 803 -6.06 -0.79 -17.32
CA GLY A 803 -4.97 0.05 -17.78
C GLY A 803 -5.40 0.90 -18.96
N TYR A 804 -4.49 1.73 -19.49
CA TYR A 804 -4.80 2.56 -20.63
C TYR A 804 -3.57 2.98 -21.43
N THR A 805 -3.82 3.34 -22.69
CA THR A 805 -2.95 4.22 -23.47
C THR A 805 -3.60 5.59 -23.59
N GLU A 806 -2.84 6.64 -23.29
CA GLU A 806 -3.28 8.02 -23.32
C GLU A 806 -2.40 8.81 -24.29
N THR A 807 -3.03 9.62 -25.14
CA THR A 807 -2.32 10.51 -26.08
C THR A 807 -2.72 11.95 -25.82
N LEU A 808 -1.71 12.80 -25.57
CA LEU A 808 -1.86 14.20 -25.18
C LEU A 808 -1.12 15.12 -26.14
N ALA A 809 -1.82 16.16 -26.58
CA ALA A 809 -1.25 17.33 -27.25
C ALA A 809 -2.16 18.54 -26.98
N GLN A 810 -1.79 19.71 -27.50
CA GLN A 810 -2.55 20.95 -27.30
C GLN A 810 -4.04 20.85 -27.68
N TYR A 811 -4.40 20.02 -28.67
CA TYR A 811 -5.78 19.81 -29.13
C TYR A 811 -6.19 18.34 -29.18
N VAL A 812 -5.40 17.45 -28.55
CA VAL A 812 -5.63 16.00 -28.55
C VAL A 812 -5.61 15.51 -27.12
N TRP A 813 -6.67 14.82 -26.73
CA TRP A 813 -6.73 14.06 -25.49
C TRP A 813 -7.54 12.79 -25.74
N ASP A 814 -6.83 11.70 -26.02
CA ASP A 814 -7.40 10.40 -26.39
C ASP A 814 -7.04 9.38 -25.32
N LEU A 815 -8.05 8.76 -24.69
CA LEU A 815 -7.89 7.62 -23.79
C LEU A 815 -8.37 6.35 -24.47
N ARG A 816 -7.55 5.31 -24.39
CA ARG A 816 -7.86 3.94 -24.83
C ARG A 816 -7.68 3.01 -23.65
N LEU A 817 -8.81 2.68 -23.03
CA LEU A 817 -8.88 1.86 -21.84
C LEU A 817 -8.75 0.39 -22.24
N VAL A 818 -7.98 -0.37 -21.46
CA VAL A 818 -7.97 -1.84 -21.48
C VAL A 818 -8.97 -2.29 -20.44
N CYS A 819 -9.93 -3.12 -20.82
CA CYS A 819 -11.05 -3.45 -19.94
C CYS A 819 -11.21 -4.95 -19.66
N SER A 820 -11.77 -5.23 -18.49
CA SER A 820 -12.26 -6.54 -18.04
C SER A 820 -13.70 -6.40 -17.54
N PRO A 821 -14.55 -7.45 -17.59
CA PRO A 821 -15.89 -7.39 -17.04
C PRO A 821 -15.90 -6.99 -15.55
N ALA A 822 -16.77 -6.05 -15.18
CA ALA A 822 -16.97 -5.68 -13.78
C ALA A 822 -17.97 -6.58 -13.05
N GLY A 823 -18.84 -7.28 -13.79
CA GLY A 823 -19.86 -8.19 -13.27
C GLY A 823 -19.39 -9.16 -12.16
N PRO A 824 -18.24 -9.87 -12.30
CA PRO A 824 -17.75 -10.80 -11.30
C PRO A 824 -17.49 -10.18 -9.92
N TRP A 825 -17.25 -8.87 -9.87
CA TRP A 825 -16.88 -8.12 -8.66
C TRP A 825 -18.09 -7.57 -7.92
N ARG A 826 -19.31 -7.83 -8.41
CA ARG A 826 -20.53 -7.60 -7.65
C ARG A 826 -20.71 -8.75 -6.65
N VAL A 827 -20.43 -8.48 -5.39
CA VAL A 827 -20.43 -9.49 -4.32
C VAL A 827 -21.60 -9.31 -3.37
N PHE A 828 -22.01 -10.42 -2.77
CA PHE A 828 -23.08 -10.45 -1.78
C PHE A 828 -22.71 -9.63 -0.53
N VAL A 829 -23.66 -8.84 -0.03
CA VAL A 829 -23.50 -8.06 1.21
C VAL A 829 -24.54 -8.49 2.23
N VAL A 830 -24.09 -9.03 3.36
CA VAL A 830 -24.98 -9.50 4.43
C VAL A 830 -25.84 -8.36 4.93
N GLY A 831 -27.17 -8.54 4.90
CA GLY A 831 -28.13 -7.56 5.41
C GLY A 831 -28.45 -6.40 4.45
N ASP A 832 -27.81 -6.32 3.29
CA ASP A 832 -28.14 -5.32 2.27
C ASP A 832 -29.46 -5.66 1.57
N GLN A 833 -30.30 -4.64 1.33
CA GLN A 833 -31.63 -4.86 0.77
C GLN A 833 -31.61 -5.25 -0.71
N VAL A 834 -30.52 -4.98 -1.44
CA VAL A 834 -30.40 -5.27 -2.87
C VAL A 834 -29.33 -6.35 -3.12
N LEU A 835 -28.12 -6.17 -2.59
CA LEU A 835 -26.98 -7.08 -2.70
C LEU A 835 -27.00 -8.23 -1.69
N GLY A 836 -27.88 -8.19 -0.69
CA GLY A 836 -28.05 -9.23 0.33
C GLY A 836 -29.10 -10.28 -0.01
N ARG A 837 -29.48 -10.40 -1.29
CA ARG A 837 -30.47 -11.38 -1.78
C ARG A 837 -29.78 -12.59 -2.37
N LEU A 838 -30.10 -13.78 -1.86
CA LEU A 838 -29.67 -15.05 -2.46
C LEU A 838 -30.80 -15.65 -3.30
N ASP A 839 -30.43 -16.16 -4.46
CA ASP A 839 -31.28 -17.08 -5.21
C ASP A 839 -31.45 -18.38 -4.41
N THR A 840 -32.50 -19.14 -4.73
CA THR A 840 -32.65 -20.55 -4.36
C THR A 840 -31.52 -21.44 -4.87
N ALA A 841 -30.65 -20.90 -5.74
CA ALA A 841 -29.54 -21.54 -6.41
C ALA A 841 -29.96 -22.59 -7.45
N GLY A 842 -31.25 -22.74 -7.70
CA GLY A 842 -31.75 -23.49 -8.83
C GLY A 842 -33.27 -23.42 -8.97
N SER A 843 -33.73 -22.76 -10.02
CA SER A 843 -35.14 -22.65 -10.36
C SER A 843 -35.36 -22.50 -11.86
N GLU A 844 -36.57 -22.84 -12.32
CA GLU A 844 -36.98 -22.78 -13.71
C GLU A 844 -38.47 -22.45 -13.86
N LEU A 845 -38.86 -22.00 -15.05
CA LEU A 845 -40.27 -21.89 -15.41
C LEU A 845 -40.90 -23.29 -15.49
N ALA A 846 -41.82 -23.60 -14.59
CA ALA A 846 -42.54 -24.88 -14.60
C ALA A 846 -43.52 -24.99 -15.79
N LEU A 847 -44.00 -23.84 -16.28
CA LEU A 847 -44.87 -23.72 -17.44
C LEU A 847 -44.29 -22.67 -18.40
N ALA A 848 -44.59 -22.81 -19.69
CA ALA A 848 -44.23 -21.78 -20.68
C ALA A 848 -44.93 -20.46 -20.34
N ALA A 849 -44.23 -19.35 -20.61
CA ALA A 849 -44.72 -18.00 -20.37
C ALA A 849 -44.76 -17.22 -21.70
N GLY A 850 -45.92 -16.65 -22.03
CA GLY A 850 -46.09 -15.74 -23.16
C GLY A 850 -45.44 -14.38 -22.91
N GLU A 851 -45.38 -13.56 -23.95
CA GLU A 851 -44.74 -12.23 -23.95
C GLU A 851 -45.36 -11.22 -22.96
N ALA A 852 -46.66 -11.35 -22.68
CA ALA A 852 -47.43 -10.44 -21.84
C ALA A 852 -47.88 -11.06 -20.50
N ASP A 853 -47.48 -12.30 -20.22
CA ASP A 853 -47.90 -13.00 -19.00
C ASP A 853 -47.28 -12.35 -17.77
N THR A 854 -48.12 -11.85 -16.86
CA THR A 854 -47.72 -11.24 -15.58
C THR A 854 -47.75 -12.23 -14.41
N SER A 855 -48.17 -13.47 -14.66
CA SER A 855 -48.17 -14.55 -13.68
C SER A 855 -47.30 -15.69 -14.20
N LEU A 856 -46.19 -15.96 -13.51
CA LEU A 856 -45.24 -17.02 -13.88
C LEU A 856 -45.30 -18.15 -12.86
N VAL A 857 -45.24 -19.40 -13.32
CA VAL A 857 -45.17 -20.57 -12.45
C VAL A 857 -43.72 -21.03 -12.39
N VAL A 858 -43.07 -20.86 -11.24
CA VAL A 858 -41.64 -21.14 -11.06
C VAL A 858 -41.45 -22.36 -10.16
N ALA A 859 -40.77 -23.38 -10.69
CA ALA A 859 -40.31 -24.53 -9.93
C ALA A 859 -38.91 -24.28 -9.37
N THR A 860 -38.67 -24.79 -8.17
CA THR A 860 -37.37 -24.78 -7.49
C THR A 860 -36.84 -26.20 -7.53
N ASP A 861 -35.56 -26.37 -7.82
CA ASP A 861 -34.95 -27.70 -7.96
C ASP A 861 -35.09 -28.50 -6.66
N ALA A 862 -35.21 -29.82 -6.78
CA ALA A 862 -35.42 -30.72 -5.65
C ALA A 862 -34.30 -30.58 -4.59
N GLY A 863 -34.69 -30.51 -3.31
CA GLY A 863 -33.76 -30.37 -2.19
C GLY A 863 -33.36 -28.92 -1.86
N ARG A 864 -33.74 -27.94 -2.69
CA ARG A 864 -33.52 -26.52 -2.41
C ARG A 864 -34.72 -25.89 -1.71
N ARG A 865 -34.50 -24.78 -0.98
CA ARG A 865 -35.60 -24.04 -0.33
C ARG A 865 -36.37 -23.23 -1.38
N PRO A 866 -37.72 -23.20 -1.35
CA PRO A 866 -38.51 -22.31 -2.21
C PRO A 866 -38.13 -20.83 -2.01
N TRP A 867 -38.49 -20.01 -2.99
CA TRP A 867 -38.34 -18.56 -2.88
C TRP A 867 -39.21 -18.01 -1.75
N ILE A 868 -38.75 -16.91 -1.14
CA ILE A 868 -39.50 -16.26 -0.06
C ILE A 868 -40.81 -15.68 -0.60
N THR A 869 -41.86 -15.69 0.20
CA THR A 869 -43.17 -15.17 -0.22
C THR A 869 -43.36 -13.71 0.21
N ASP A 870 -44.18 -12.95 -0.52
CA ASP A 870 -44.50 -11.57 -0.14
C ASP A 870 -45.30 -11.49 1.17
N ALA A 871 -45.97 -12.57 1.58
CA ALA A 871 -46.60 -12.67 2.89
C ALA A 871 -45.58 -12.79 4.03
N ASP A 872 -44.47 -13.51 3.82
CA ASP A 872 -43.43 -13.72 4.83
C ASP A 872 -42.47 -12.54 4.94
N ARG A 873 -42.12 -11.93 3.80
CA ARG A 873 -41.15 -10.82 3.72
C ARG A 873 -41.60 -9.75 2.72
N PRO A 874 -42.65 -8.98 3.03
CA PRO A 874 -43.15 -7.95 2.11
C PRO A 874 -42.10 -6.89 1.76
N GLN A 875 -41.17 -6.60 2.67
CA GLN A 875 -40.09 -5.63 2.47
C GLN A 875 -39.01 -6.08 1.48
N ASP A 876 -38.94 -7.38 1.14
CA ASP A 876 -37.96 -7.93 0.21
C ASP A 876 -38.47 -7.84 -1.26
N PHE A 877 -39.64 -7.22 -1.48
CA PHE A 877 -40.25 -6.95 -2.79
C PHE A 877 -40.40 -5.43 -3.04
N PRO A 878 -40.31 -4.97 -4.30
CA PRO A 878 -40.01 -5.77 -5.48
C PRO A 878 -38.53 -6.16 -5.60
N PHE A 879 -38.26 -7.17 -6.45
CA PHE A 879 -36.92 -7.56 -6.85
C PHE A 879 -36.86 -7.87 -8.34
N HIS A 880 -35.67 -7.96 -8.93
CA HIS A 880 -35.52 -8.30 -10.35
C HIS A 880 -35.09 -9.75 -10.54
N ALA A 881 -35.61 -10.39 -11.57
CA ALA A 881 -35.24 -11.75 -11.95
C ALA A 881 -35.02 -11.84 -13.46
N GLY A 882 -34.10 -12.70 -13.88
CA GLY A 882 -33.77 -12.96 -15.26
C GLY A 882 -34.17 -14.38 -15.67
N PHE A 883 -34.71 -14.52 -16.89
CA PHE A 883 -34.91 -15.82 -17.53
C PHE A 883 -34.81 -15.66 -19.05
N GLY A 884 -33.98 -16.51 -19.67
CA GLY A 884 -33.73 -16.46 -21.11
C GLY A 884 -33.25 -15.09 -21.62
N GLY A 885 -32.58 -14.26 -20.82
CA GLY A 885 -32.14 -12.91 -21.20
C GLY A 885 -33.21 -11.80 -21.08
N GLU A 886 -34.48 -12.14 -20.82
CA GLU A 886 -35.46 -11.12 -20.37
C GLU A 886 -35.28 -10.87 -18.87
N MET A 887 -35.40 -9.60 -18.48
CA MET A 887 -35.48 -9.22 -17.07
C MET A 887 -36.90 -8.79 -16.70
N VAL A 888 -37.36 -9.24 -15.54
CA VAL A 888 -38.67 -8.88 -14.97
C VAL A 888 -38.53 -8.30 -13.58
N GLN A 889 -39.50 -7.49 -13.17
CA GLN A 889 -39.63 -7.03 -11.79
C GLN A 889 -40.69 -7.88 -11.09
N VAL A 890 -40.27 -8.70 -10.14
CA VAL A 890 -41.13 -9.53 -9.31
C VAL A 890 -41.73 -8.67 -8.21
N THR A 891 -43.04 -8.53 -8.21
CA THR A 891 -43.80 -7.71 -7.25
C THR A 891 -44.43 -8.54 -6.13
N GLY A 892 -44.51 -9.86 -6.30
CA GLY A 892 -44.96 -10.78 -5.25
C GLY A 892 -44.78 -12.24 -5.64
N ILE A 893 -44.69 -13.12 -4.64
CA ILE A 893 -44.57 -14.58 -4.80
C ILE A 893 -45.52 -15.23 -3.81
N SER A 894 -46.48 -16.00 -4.33
CA SER A 894 -47.46 -16.72 -3.54
C SER A 894 -47.26 -18.24 -3.61
N GLY A 895 -47.66 -18.92 -2.53
CA GLY A 895 -47.55 -20.37 -2.39
C GLY A 895 -46.42 -20.78 -1.42
N PRO A 896 -46.70 -21.60 -0.40
CA PRO A 896 -45.72 -21.98 0.62
C PRO A 896 -44.75 -23.10 0.16
N ALA A 897 -44.93 -23.64 -1.05
CA ALA A 897 -44.13 -24.73 -1.60
C ALA A 897 -44.00 -24.60 -3.12
N SER A 898 -42.97 -25.25 -3.68
CA SER A 898 -42.72 -25.28 -5.12
C SER A 898 -43.69 -26.21 -5.87
N PRO A 899 -44.16 -25.86 -7.09
CA PRO A 899 -43.92 -24.59 -7.78
C PRO A 899 -44.71 -23.42 -7.17
N GLN A 900 -44.12 -22.22 -7.19
CA GLN A 900 -44.71 -20.98 -6.68
C GLN A 900 -45.24 -20.11 -7.82
N ILE A 901 -46.21 -19.24 -7.51
CA ILE A 901 -46.79 -18.30 -8.48
C ILE A 901 -46.17 -16.93 -8.25
N TRP A 902 -45.46 -16.44 -9.25
CA TRP A 902 -44.81 -15.13 -9.26
C TRP A 902 -45.69 -14.12 -9.98
N THR A 903 -45.86 -12.94 -9.38
CA THR A 903 -46.47 -11.78 -10.04
C THR A 903 -45.35 -10.86 -10.52
N VAL A 904 -45.34 -10.52 -11.81
CA VAL A 904 -44.23 -9.81 -12.44
C VAL A 904 -44.68 -8.65 -13.34
N VAL A 905 -43.82 -7.65 -13.46
CA VAL A 905 -43.80 -6.69 -14.56
C VAL A 905 -42.76 -7.17 -15.57
N ARG A 906 -43.19 -7.40 -16.82
CA ARG A 906 -42.35 -7.93 -17.91
C ARG A 906 -41.46 -6.85 -18.54
N SER A 907 -40.43 -7.29 -19.27
CA SER A 907 -39.62 -6.45 -20.15
C SER A 907 -38.93 -5.25 -19.50
N VAL A 908 -38.40 -5.40 -18.28
CA VAL A 908 -37.66 -4.32 -17.57
C VAL A 908 -36.43 -3.86 -18.37
N ASN A 909 -35.76 -4.78 -19.04
CA ASN A 909 -34.60 -4.51 -19.90
C ASN A 909 -34.98 -4.29 -21.39
N GLY A 910 -36.26 -4.04 -21.70
CA GLY A 910 -36.75 -3.81 -23.06
C GLY A 910 -36.88 -5.05 -23.94
N ILE A 911 -36.60 -6.25 -23.41
CA ILE A 911 -36.79 -7.52 -24.12
C ILE A 911 -38.21 -8.04 -23.90
N THR A 912 -38.88 -8.34 -25.00
CA THR A 912 -40.19 -9.00 -25.00
C THR A 912 -40.10 -10.26 -25.86
N LYS A 913 -40.28 -11.43 -25.25
CA LYS A 913 -40.34 -12.73 -25.95
C LYS A 913 -41.09 -13.80 -25.15
N GLU A 914 -41.53 -14.85 -25.83
CA GLU A 914 -42.03 -16.07 -25.20
C GLU A 914 -40.87 -16.90 -24.63
N HIS A 915 -41.12 -17.59 -23.51
CA HIS A 915 -40.15 -18.49 -22.88
C HIS A 915 -40.75 -19.88 -22.66
N PRO A 916 -40.06 -20.95 -23.08
CA PRO A 916 -40.53 -22.32 -22.85
C PRO A 916 -40.45 -22.72 -21.37
N ALA A 917 -41.21 -23.75 -21.01
CA ALA A 917 -41.01 -24.43 -19.72
C ALA A 917 -39.57 -24.98 -19.66
N GLY A 918 -38.98 -25.01 -18.46
CA GLY A 918 -37.57 -25.36 -18.22
C GLY A 918 -36.58 -24.21 -18.38
N THR A 919 -37.02 -23.00 -18.79
CA THR A 919 -36.13 -21.83 -18.82
C THR A 919 -35.65 -21.51 -17.41
N ARG A 920 -34.34 -21.49 -17.20
CA ARG A 920 -33.74 -21.19 -15.89
C ARG A 920 -34.09 -19.77 -15.46
N VAL A 921 -34.48 -19.66 -14.19
CA VAL A 921 -34.79 -18.41 -13.50
C VAL A 921 -33.65 -18.14 -12.52
N ARG A 922 -33.10 -16.93 -12.59
CA ARG A 922 -32.08 -16.46 -11.65
C ARG A 922 -32.45 -15.09 -11.09
N LEU A 923 -31.97 -14.78 -9.89
CA LEU A 923 -32.00 -13.40 -9.40
C LEU A 923 -31.24 -12.50 -10.39
N ALA A 924 -31.80 -11.34 -10.70
CA ALA A 924 -31.16 -10.33 -11.54
C ALA A 924 -31.00 -9.02 -10.75
N TYR A 925 -30.06 -8.21 -11.18
CA TYR A 925 -29.75 -6.94 -10.56
C TYR A 925 -29.91 -5.81 -11.57
N VAL A 926 -30.50 -4.70 -11.11
CA VAL A 926 -30.60 -3.43 -11.83
C VAL A 926 -30.06 -2.37 -10.90
N GLU A 927 -29.12 -1.56 -11.36
CA GLU A 927 -28.68 -0.39 -10.60
C GLU A 927 -29.84 0.59 -10.46
N ALA A 928 -30.01 1.14 -9.25
CA ALA A 928 -30.86 2.31 -9.10
C ALA A 928 -30.25 3.44 -9.94
N SER A 929 -31.02 3.92 -10.93
CA SER A 929 -30.64 5.00 -11.84
C SER A 929 -30.40 6.32 -11.12
#